data_AF-A0ABD1TVS0-F1
#
_entry.id   AF-A0ABD1TVS0-F1
#
_cell.length_a   1.000
_cell.length_b   1.000
_cell.length_c   1.000
_cell.angle_alpha   90.00
_cell.angle_beta   90.00
_cell.angle_gamma   90.00
#
_symmetry.space_group_name_H-M   'P 1'
#
loop_
_entity.id
_entity.type
_entity.pdbx_description
1 polymer ?
#
loop_
_entity_poly.entity_id
_entity_poly.type
_entity_poly.pdbx_seq_one_letter_code
_entity_poly.pdbx_strand_id
1 'polypeptide(L)'
;MATLAGHMPSSSFFSASAVFQMVITFCRKLQIEIRKNARLCPPSPPCSTTAGRVSVEDSWSNHRRKRPQASSPNEQKIKLETGRWQSKLNLSFLKNGCGASVAAATTVLQKSSRLTAAVVNSAVEVLLHLFSRQFDSDKCPLFFSEGILLLGSLSFQTSASEKSKKVCLELLSRLLEEECRSIFLSDELTSSVLAGTGYALSSSVTVYFEKIIDILFGIWGKDDGPSGSLSHGLMILHLFDWVLSNFFNLQSLEQIDLVRGILDNVKPTHVSFAVVMAAGGVLRALNGSGSSGFMKLRNSAEKRIEIVGRDLVSKTKCFDYSGNEPRNSLLLQSIALALARSGSISHHTSLLECLASALLIEIFPLHRIYNKVLKLLQGSWQGYEIDEVKAHLNSVIFKEAGAIAGVFCNQYTSANEDSQTTVENLVWHFCQDVYSWHRQVAYLLQGTEDELVREIEKIAESAFLMVVVFALAVTKCRLDSRTNQETKLQISVRILVSFSCMEYFRRMRLPEYMDTIRAVVVSVQENESACVSFVESIPSYDDLTNKHGWFNLPKVAYLWSTDEVQTARILFYMRVIPTCVEQLPAYVFRKMVAPTMFLYMGHSNGKVARYSHSMFVAFMSSGKDTNQDERAQLKEQLVFYYIQRSLEGYPGITPFEGMTSGVAALVRHLPAGSLSIFYCIHCLAEKANSLCSVVSTCETDLWKNWEGELEPAKKVLDLLLRLLSLVDIQVLPSLMKLLAQEIVKLPVEGQNTILNQLYQHVAESDDVTRKPTFVSWLQSLSYLCAQGTRKTSSTFGGEALSRL
;
A
#
# COMPACT_ATOMS: atom_id res chain seq x y z
N MET A 1 -62.80 53.71 38.00
CA MET A 1 -62.49 53.90 36.57
C MET A 1 -61.40 52.91 36.19
N ALA A 2 -61.57 51.86 35.40
CA ALA A 2 -62.68 51.04 34.89
C ALA A 2 -61.99 49.77 34.33
N THR A 3 -62.13 48.58 34.95
CA THR A 3 -62.98 47.43 34.55
C THR A 3 -62.76 46.80 33.15
N LEU A 4 -62.60 45.45 33.17
CA LEU A 4 -62.97 44.43 32.15
C LEU A 4 -62.07 44.34 30.90
N ALA A 5 -61.67 43.19 30.32
CA ALA A 5 -61.97 41.74 30.40
C ALA A 5 -60.78 40.98 29.73
N GLY A 6 -60.53 39.67 29.79
CA GLY A 6 -61.19 38.48 30.33
C GLY A 6 -60.42 37.22 29.88
N HIS A 7 -60.47 36.18 30.73
CA HIS A 7 -60.27 34.73 30.53
C HIS A 7 -58.98 34.08 29.92
N MET A 8 -58.32 33.31 30.80
CA MET A 8 -57.51 32.07 30.63
C MET A 8 -58.27 30.87 29.98
N PRO A 9 -57.71 29.64 29.76
CA PRO A 9 -56.30 29.14 29.71
C PRO A 9 -56.00 28.10 28.57
N SER A 10 -54.78 27.50 28.60
CA SER A 10 -54.26 26.25 27.96
C SER A 10 -53.25 26.51 26.82
N SER A 11 -52.09 25.85 26.72
CA SER A 11 -51.78 24.44 26.98
C SER A 11 -50.32 24.23 27.40
N SER A 12 -50.11 23.14 28.13
CA SER A 12 -48.93 22.72 28.88
C SER A 12 -47.79 22.18 28.02
N PHE A 13 -46.57 22.65 28.30
CA PHE A 13 -45.28 22.09 27.90
C PHE A 13 -45.19 20.58 28.22
N PHE A 14 -44.94 19.74 27.21
CA PHE A 14 -44.50 18.36 27.38
C PHE A 14 -43.00 18.27 27.05
N SER A 15 -42.17 17.90 28.04
CA SER A 15 -40.72 17.73 27.85
C SER A 15 -40.37 16.34 27.30
N ALA A 16 -39.18 16.19 26.70
CA ALA A 16 -38.62 14.91 26.24
C ALA A 16 -38.67 13.78 27.30
N SER A 17 -38.73 14.14 28.59
CA SER A 17 -38.93 13.21 29.71
C SER A 17 -40.27 12.48 29.68
N ALA A 18 -41.34 13.09 29.14
CA ALA A 18 -42.67 12.47 29.10
C ALA A 18 -42.78 11.40 28.00
N VAL A 19 -42.22 11.68 26.82
CA VAL A 19 -42.12 10.70 25.73
C VAL A 19 -41.24 9.51 26.15
N PHE A 20 -40.13 9.79 26.85
CA PHE A 20 -39.25 8.77 27.44
C PHE A 20 -39.98 7.87 28.45
N GLN A 21 -40.79 8.45 29.35
CA GLN A 21 -41.62 7.68 30.27
C GLN A 21 -42.70 6.87 29.56
N MET A 22 -43.23 7.35 28.44
CA MET A 22 -44.28 6.66 27.69
C MET A 22 -43.75 5.40 26.98
N VAL A 23 -42.56 5.46 26.36
CA VAL A 23 -41.90 4.29 25.75
C VAL A 23 -41.50 3.27 26.80
N ILE A 24 -40.91 3.71 27.93
CA ILE A 24 -40.60 2.82 29.05
C ILE A 24 -41.87 2.19 29.62
N THR A 25 -42.96 2.96 29.75
CA THR A 25 -44.24 2.45 30.23
C THR A 25 -44.85 1.44 29.26
N PHE A 26 -44.74 1.67 27.94
CA PHE A 26 -45.16 0.73 26.92
C PHE A 26 -44.34 -0.56 26.95
N CYS A 27 -43.00 -0.47 26.96
CA CYS A 27 -42.12 -1.64 27.07
C CYS A 27 -42.35 -2.41 28.38
N ARG A 28 -42.56 -1.71 29.51
CA ARG A 28 -42.91 -2.32 30.79
C ARG A 28 -44.29 -2.96 30.75
N LYS A 29 -45.31 -2.32 30.18
CA LYS A 29 -46.64 -2.91 29.99
C LYS A 29 -46.58 -4.15 29.10
N LEU A 30 -45.86 -4.09 27.99
CA LEU A 30 -45.63 -5.22 27.10
C LEU A 30 -44.91 -6.38 27.82
N GLN A 31 -43.85 -6.08 28.59
CA GLN A 31 -43.16 -7.08 29.42
C GLN A 31 -44.06 -7.67 30.51
N ILE A 32 -44.92 -6.85 31.14
CA ILE A 32 -45.88 -7.28 32.16
C ILE A 32 -46.94 -8.19 31.52
N GLU A 33 -47.43 -7.86 30.32
CA GLU A 33 -48.45 -8.62 29.61
C GLU A 33 -47.88 -9.96 29.07
N ILE A 34 -46.64 -9.95 28.59
CA ILE A 34 -45.88 -11.16 28.26
C ILE A 34 -45.68 -12.04 29.51
N ARG A 35 -45.34 -11.44 30.66
CA ARG A 35 -45.15 -12.18 31.92
C ARG A 35 -46.45 -12.71 32.53
N LYS A 36 -47.57 -11.99 32.38
CA LYS A 36 -48.90 -12.46 32.82
C LYS A 36 -49.34 -13.68 32.03
N ASN A 37 -49.19 -13.64 30.70
CA ASN A 37 -49.56 -14.77 29.84
C ASN A 37 -48.62 -15.98 29.97
N ALA A 38 -47.33 -15.77 30.32
CA ALA A 38 -46.39 -16.85 30.60
C ALA A 38 -46.65 -17.62 31.90
N ARG A 39 -47.41 -17.05 32.86
CA ARG A 39 -47.73 -17.68 34.16
C ARG A 39 -48.94 -18.61 34.13
N LEU A 40 -49.63 -18.75 32.99
CA LEU A 40 -50.83 -19.57 32.84
C LEU A 40 -50.56 -21.00 32.32
N CYS A 41 -49.30 -21.44 32.20
CA CYS A 41 -48.95 -22.83 31.85
C CYS A 41 -48.11 -23.49 32.97
N PRO A 42 -48.35 -24.77 33.31
CA PRO A 42 -47.61 -25.46 34.37
C PRO A 42 -46.15 -25.77 33.96
N PRO A 43 -45.20 -25.82 34.91
CA PRO A 43 -43.80 -26.12 34.63
C PRO A 43 -43.59 -27.63 34.45
N SER A 44 -42.85 -28.02 33.40
CA SER A 44 -42.22 -29.35 33.30
C SER A 44 -40.90 -29.37 34.11
N PRO A 45 -40.47 -30.54 34.63
CA PRO A 45 -39.43 -30.63 35.64
C PRO A 45 -38.00 -30.43 35.09
N PRO A 46 -37.04 -29.98 35.92
CA PRO A 46 -35.68 -29.65 35.48
C PRO A 46 -34.79 -30.90 35.45
N CYS A 47 -34.13 -31.15 34.31
CA CYS A 47 -32.95 -32.03 34.25
C CYS A 47 -31.69 -31.20 34.50
N SER A 48 -30.96 -31.61 35.53
CA SER A 48 -29.67 -31.10 36.00
C SER A 48 -28.53 -31.43 35.04
N THR A 49 -27.63 -30.47 34.77
CA THR A 49 -26.20 -30.78 34.64
C THR A 49 -25.34 -29.55 34.88
N THR A 50 -24.45 -29.72 35.83
CA THR A 50 -23.42 -28.83 36.37
C THR A 50 -22.33 -28.50 35.33
N ALA A 51 -22.01 -27.22 35.18
CA ALA A 51 -20.85 -26.74 34.43
C ALA A 51 -19.65 -26.53 35.37
N GLY A 52 -18.53 -27.21 35.09
CA GLY A 52 -17.22 -26.94 35.68
C GLY A 52 -16.48 -25.85 34.90
N ARG A 53 -15.91 -24.89 35.63
CA ARG A 53 -15.00 -23.83 35.14
C ARG A 53 -13.63 -24.43 34.79
N VAL A 54 -13.10 -24.11 33.61
CA VAL A 54 -11.64 -23.99 33.38
C VAL A 54 -11.37 -22.81 32.43
N SER A 55 -10.30 -22.11 32.74
CA SER A 55 -9.77 -20.85 32.22
C SER A 55 -9.27 -20.88 30.79
N VAL A 56 -9.28 -19.70 30.19
CA VAL A 56 -8.70 -19.31 28.91
C VAL A 56 -7.20 -19.12 29.09
N GLU A 57 -6.39 -19.99 28.48
CA GLU A 57 -5.01 -19.76 28.02
C GLU A 57 -4.45 -21.14 27.61
N ASP A 58 -4.56 -21.45 26.31
CA ASP A 58 -3.58 -22.23 25.53
C ASP A 58 -4.19 -22.79 24.24
N SER A 59 -3.35 -22.80 23.19
CA SER A 59 -3.51 -23.54 21.93
C SER A 59 -4.18 -22.84 20.74
N TRP A 60 -3.40 -21.94 20.11
CA TRP A 60 -3.40 -21.77 18.66
C TRP A 60 -2.25 -22.60 18.07
N SER A 61 -2.46 -23.92 17.93
CA SER A 61 -1.72 -24.76 16.98
C SER A 61 -2.31 -26.17 16.96
N ASN A 62 -2.53 -26.69 15.75
CA ASN A 62 -2.90 -28.07 15.41
C ASN A 62 -4.35 -28.52 15.71
N HIS A 63 -5.20 -28.55 14.67
CA HIS A 63 -5.78 -29.81 14.15
C HIS A 63 -6.72 -29.59 12.95
N ARG A 64 -6.25 -29.93 11.75
CA ARG A 64 -7.08 -30.29 10.58
C ARG A 64 -7.03 -31.82 10.47
N ARG A 65 -8.22 -32.42 10.28
CA ARG A 65 -8.55 -33.85 10.01
C ARG A 65 -8.88 -34.72 11.22
N LYS A 66 -10.19 -34.90 11.46
CA LYS A 66 -10.92 -36.19 11.47
C LYS A 66 -12.44 -35.91 11.59
N ARG A 67 -13.27 -36.56 10.76
CA ARG A 67 -14.71 -36.77 11.03
C ARG A 67 -14.84 -37.92 12.06
N PRO A 68 -15.88 -37.93 12.91
CA PRO A 68 -17.01 -38.82 12.66
C PRO A 68 -18.40 -38.24 13.02
N GLN A 69 -19.42 -39.10 12.91
CA GLN A 69 -20.82 -38.88 12.53
C GLN A 69 -21.82 -38.43 13.62
N ALA A 70 -22.92 -37.83 13.10
CA ALA A 70 -24.34 -37.98 13.45
C ALA A 70 -24.87 -37.60 14.86
N SER A 71 -25.27 -36.33 14.99
CA SER A 71 -26.55 -35.89 15.59
C SER A 71 -26.90 -34.50 15.04
N SER A 72 -28.19 -34.17 14.87
CA SER A 72 -28.66 -33.07 13.98
C SER A 72 -28.02 -31.69 14.28
N PRO A 73 -27.27 -31.07 13.33
CA PRO A 73 -26.49 -29.85 13.63
C PRO A 73 -27.24 -28.53 13.44
N ASN A 74 -28.42 -28.53 12.81
CA ASN A 74 -28.99 -27.29 12.28
C ASN A 74 -29.54 -26.34 13.37
N GLU A 75 -30.12 -26.81 14.47
CA GLU A 75 -30.69 -25.92 15.50
C GLU A 75 -29.65 -25.35 16.49
N GLN A 76 -28.57 -26.07 16.77
CA GLN A 76 -27.49 -25.57 17.64
C GLN A 76 -26.55 -24.62 16.89
N LYS A 77 -26.35 -24.83 15.58
CA LYS A 77 -25.58 -23.93 14.73
C LYS A 77 -26.30 -22.58 14.53
N ILE A 78 -27.63 -22.59 14.42
CA ILE A 78 -28.47 -21.38 14.45
C ILE A 78 -28.26 -20.57 15.73
N LYS A 79 -28.16 -21.22 16.91
CA LYS A 79 -27.93 -20.53 18.20
C LYS A 79 -26.51 -20.00 18.40
N LEU A 80 -25.49 -20.68 17.84
CA LEU A 80 -24.09 -20.25 17.97
C LEU A 80 -23.70 -19.17 16.95
N GLU A 81 -24.23 -19.21 15.73
CA GLU A 81 -23.95 -18.19 14.70
C GLU A 81 -24.73 -16.89 14.96
N THR A 82 -25.98 -16.96 15.44
CA THR A 82 -26.70 -15.77 15.93
C THR A 82 -25.99 -15.10 17.10
N GLY A 83 -25.39 -15.87 18.03
CA GLY A 83 -24.61 -15.34 19.15
C GLY A 83 -23.32 -14.61 18.76
N ARG A 84 -22.68 -14.98 17.64
CA ARG A 84 -21.40 -14.40 17.20
C ARG A 84 -21.56 -13.06 16.45
N TRP A 85 -22.69 -12.87 15.76
CA TRP A 85 -23.07 -11.59 15.14
C TRP A 85 -23.69 -10.63 16.17
N GLN A 86 -24.40 -11.18 17.16
CA GLN A 86 -24.89 -10.44 18.33
C GLN A 86 -23.75 -9.80 19.13
N SER A 87 -22.58 -10.43 19.29
CA SER A 87 -21.49 -9.82 20.08
C SER A 87 -20.82 -8.64 19.37
N LYS A 88 -20.79 -8.62 18.03
CA LYS A 88 -20.18 -7.51 17.27
C LYS A 88 -21.12 -6.34 17.07
N LEU A 89 -22.43 -6.58 16.94
CA LEU A 89 -23.44 -5.53 16.96
C LEU A 89 -23.66 -4.99 18.37
N ASN A 90 -23.72 -5.84 19.42
CA ASN A 90 -24.02 -5.37 20.78
C ASN A 90 -22.87 -4.64 21.49
N LEU A 91 -21.62 -4.72 21.02
CA LEU A 91 -20.50 -4.04 21.72
C LEU A 91 -20.57 -2.49 21.63
N SER A 92 -21.32 -1.94 20.66
CA SER A 92 -21.63 -0.50 20.61
C SER A 92 -22.86 -0.10 21.43
N PHE A 93 -23.71 -1.05 21.84
CA PHE A 93 -25.01 -0.79 22.47
C PHE A 93 -24.94 -0.48 23.98
N LEU A 94 -23.82 -0.71 24.67
CA LEU A 94 -23.77 -0.68 26.13
C LEU A 94 -23.44 0.68 26.77
N LYS A 95 -23.43 1.79 26.02
CA LYS A 95 -23.07 3.12 26.58
C LYS A 95 -24.22 4.05 26.96
N ASN A 96 -25.47 3.83 26.53
CA ASN A 96 -26.59 4.74 26.87
C ASN A 96 -27.86 3.98 27.34
N GLY A 97 -28.41 4.39 28.48
CA GLY A 97 -29.47 3.67 29.22
C GLY A 97 -30.85 3.53 28.56
N CYS A 98 -31.07 4.10 27.37
CA CYS A 98 -32.34 3.97 26.62
C CYS A 98 -32.37 2.70 25.74
N GLY A 99 -31.26 2.36 25.09
CA GLY A 99 -31.14 1.19 24.22
C GLY A 99 -31.35 -0.13 24.96
N ALA A 100 -31.08 -0.18 26.26
CA ALA A 100 -31.24 -1.38 27.07
C ALA A 100 -32.69 -1.89 27.20
N SER A 101 -33.70 -1.00 27.14
CA SER A 101 -35.12 -1.39 27.31
C SER A 101 -35.75 -1.91 26.02
N VAL A 102 -35.45 -1.29 24.87
CA VAL A 102 -35.94 -1.74 23.56
C VAL A 102 -35.12 -2.92 23.05
N ALA A 103 -33.81 -2.96 23.29
CA ALA A 103 -32.99 -4.15 23.07
C ALA A 103 -33.45 -5.34 23.93
N ALA A 104 -33.87 -5.10 25.19
CA ALA A 104 -34.47 -6.13 26.02
C ALA A 104 -35.85 -6.57 25.49
N ALA A 105 -36.68 -5.67 24.98
CA ALA A 105 -37.97 -6.03 24.38
C ALA A 105 -37.81 -6.82 23.08
N THR A 106 -36.91 -6.41 22.19
CA THR A 106 -36.59 -7.12 20.93
C THR A 106 -35.90 -8.46 21.18
N THR A 107 -34.97 -8.57 22.14
CA THR A 107 -34.40 -9.88 22.53
C THR A 107 -35.42 -10.79 23.22
N VAL A 108 -36.40 -10.26 23.96
CA VAL A 108 -37.53 -11.04 24.50
C VAL A 108 -38.49 -11.49 23.38
N LEU A 109 -38.77 -10.62 22.40
CA LEU A 109 -39.55 -10.97 21.21
C LEU A 109 -38.86 -12.08 20.37
N GLN A 110 -37.52 -12.09 20.31
CA GLN A 110 -36.74 -13.09 19.57
C GLN A 110 -36.54 -14.42 20.33
N LYS A 111 -36.37 -14.38 21.65
CA LYS A 111 -36.09 -15.60 22.46
C LYS A 111 -37.35 -16.32 22.93
N SER A 112 -38.51 -15.68 22.89
CA SER A 112 -39.75 -16.31 23.34
C SER A 112 -40.48 -17.00 22.19
N SER A 113 -40.25 -18.30 22.02
CA SER A 113 -41.07 -19.20 21.20
C SER A 113 -42.52 -19.35 21.71
N ARG A 114 -42.99 -18.45 22.59
CA ARG A 114 -44.23 -18.53 23.37
C ARG A 114 -45.07 -17.25 23.32
N LEU A 115 -44.85 -16.36 22.34
CA LEU A 115 -45.72 -15.21 22.11
C LEU A 115 -47.00 -15.67 21.42
N THR A 116 -48.13 -15.59 22.12
CA THR A 116 -49.44 -15.89 21.55
C THR A 116 -49.87 -14.79 20.58
N ALA A 117 -50.60 -15.18 19.52
CA ALA A 117 -51.10 -14.25 18.51
C ALA A 117 -51.90 -13.08 19.11
N ALA A 118 -52.64 -13.32 20.20
CA ALA A 118 -53.40 -12.29 20.91
C ALA A 118 -52.53 -11.15 21.46
N VAL A 119 -51.37 -11.48 22.02
CA VAL A 119 -50.44 -10.48 22.59
C VAL A 119 -49.81 -9.65 21.48
N VAL A 120 -49.43 -10.30 20.38
CA VAL A 120 -48.87 -9.61 19.21
C VAL A 120 -49.90 -8.67 18.59
N ASN A 121 -51.13 -9.15 18.37
CA ASN A 121 -52.19 -8.35 17.78
C ASN A 121 -52.56 -7.14 18.66
N SER A 122 -52.65 -7.31 19.98
CA SER A 122 -52.91 -6.20 20.91
C SER A 122 -51.76 -5.18 20.94
N ALA A 123 -50.50 -5.62 20.86
CA ALA A 123 -49.36 -4.72 20.78
C ALA A 123 -49.40 -3.86 19.51
N VAL A 124 -49.83 -4.45 18.38
CA VAL A 124 -49.98 -3.73 17.10
C VAL A 124 -51.08 -2.66 17.19
N GLU A 125 -52.22 -2.94 17.83
CA GLU A 125 -53.28 -1.94 18.04
C GLU A 125 -52.82 -0.76 18.90
N VAL A 126 -52.04 -1.03 19.95
CA VAL A 126 -51.48 0.04 20.80
C VAL A 126 -50.47 0.89 20.02
N LEU A 127 -49.59 0.27 19.23
CA LEU A 127 -48.65 1.02 18.38
C LEU A 127 -49.37 1.88 17.35
N LEU A 128 -50.41 1.35 16.68
CA LEU A 128 -51.28 2.10 15.78
C LEU A 128 -51.81 3.39 16.44
N HIS A 129 -52.38 3.25 17.64
CA HIS A 129 -52.88 4.39 18.40
C HIS A 129 -51.78 5.38 18.79
N LEU A 130 -50.61 4.90 19.22
CA LEU A 130 -49.49 5.76 19.59
C LEU A 130 -48.98 6.58 18.42
N PHE A 131 -48.70 5.93 17.28
CA PHE A 131 -48.23 6.64 16.10
C PHE A 131 -49.29 7.61 15.58
N SER A 132 -50.56 7.22 15.50
CA SER A 132 -51.66 8.09 15.05
C SER A 132 -51.78 9.40 15.84
N ARG A 133 -51.39 9.41 17.12
CA ARG A 133 -51.49 10.57 18.01
C ARG A 133 -50.28 11.50 17.95
N GLN A 134 -49.15 11.00 17.43
CA GLN A 134 -47.86 11.67 17.49
C GLN A 134 -47.39 12.22 16.14
N PHE A 135 -48.06 11.89 15.04
CA PHE A 135 -47.87 12.56 13.74
C PHE A 135 -48.16 14.07 13.80
N ASP A 136 -48.89 14.55 14.82
CA ASP A 136 -49.31 15.94 14.97
C ASP A 136 -48.48 16.77 15.99
N SER A 137 -47.41 16.22 16.60
CA SER A 137 -46.63 16.90 17.67
C SER A 137 -45.11 16.72 17.53
N ASP A 138 -44.31 17.51 18.27
CA ASP A 138 -42.84 17.59 18.21
C ASP A 138 -42.14 16.25 17.89
N LYS A 139 -41.52 16.20 16.71
CA LYS A 139 -40.93 15.02 16.10
C LYS A 139 -39.71 14.56 16.90
N CYS A 140 -39.79 13.41 17.58
CA CYS A 140 -38.67 12.80 18.28
C CYS A 140 -38.02 11.69 17.41
N PRO A 141 -36.81 11.91 16.84
CA PRO A 141 -36.10 10.92 16.00
C PRO A 141 -35.93 9.54 16.62
N LEU A 142 -35.63 9.50 17.92
CA LEU A 142 -35.45 8.27 18.69
C LEU A 142 -36.75 7.46 18.80
N PHE A 143 -37.90 8.13 18.93
CA PHE A 143 -39.18 7.46 18.99
C PHE A 143 -39.52 6.77 17.67
N PHE A 144 -39.31 7.45 16.54
CA PHE A 144 -39.62 6.90 15.22
C PHE A 144 -38.66 5.78 14.80
N SER A 145 -37.36 5.90 15.09
CA SER A 145 -36.37 4.87 14.78
C SER A 145 -36.62 3.56 15.55
N GLU A 146 -36.83 3.64 16.86
CA GLU A 146 -37.20 2.48 17.69
C GLU A 146 -38.59 1.93 17.33
N GLY A 147 -39.49 2.82 16.92
CA GLY A 147 -40.79 2.50 16.36
C GLY A 147 -40.71 1.58 15.15
N ILE A 148 -39.88 1.94 14.17
CA ILE A 148 -39.64 1.14 12.96
C ILE A 148 -39.02 -0.21 13.32
N LEU A 149 -38.07 -0.24 14.25
CA LEU A 149 -37.48 -1.48 14.74
C LEU A 149 -38.55 -2.42 15.33
N LEU A 150 -39.44 -1.89 16.18
CA LEU A 150 -40.52 -2.65 16.78
C LEU A 150 -41.53 -3.16 15.74
N LEU A 151 -42.01 -2.29 14.84
CA LEU A 151 -42.97 -2.66 13.79
C LEU A 151 -42.39 -3.74 12.86
N GLY A 152 -41.13 -3.59 12.45
CA GLY A 152 -40.42 -4.60 11.69
C GLY A 152 -40.35 -5.93 12.43
N SER A 153 -39.91 -5.91 13.69
CA SER A 153 -39.78 -7.12 14.52
C SER A 153 -41.10 -7.86 14.70
N LEU A 154 -42.23 -7.15 14.89
CA LEU A 154 -43.56 -7.74 15.03
C LEU A 154 -44.05 -8.34 13.71
N SER A 155 -43.74 -7.70 12.57
CA SER A 155 -44.10 -8.23 11.25
C SER A 155 -43.35 -9.54 10.91
N PHE A 156 -42.12 -9.70 11.40
CA PHE A 156 -41.31 -10.90 11.21
C PHE A 156 -41.79 -12.11 12.03
N GLN A 157 -42.48 -11.88 13.16
CA GLN A 157 -42.91 -12.96 14.06
C GLN A 157 -43.84 -13.97 13.36
N THR A 158 -43.57 -15.27 13.55
CA THR A 158 -44.38 -16.34 12.96
C THR A 158 -45.78 -16.44 13.59
N SER A 159 -45.94 -16.03 14.86
CA SER A 159 -47.21 -16.08 15.58
C SER A 159 -48.15 -14.89 15.31
N ALA A 160 -47.68 -13.85 14.61
CA ALA A 160 -48.50 -12.69 14.26
C ALA A 160 -49.54 -13.03 13.18
N SER A 161 -50.77 -12.52 13.33
CA SER A 161 -51.79 -12.67 12.28
C SER A 161 -51.38 -11.92 11.01
N GLU A 162 -51.77 -12.42 9.83
CA GLU A 162 -51.48 -11.75 8.55
C GLU A 162 -52.01 -10.31 8.53
N LYS A 163 -53.18 -10.06 9.12
CA LYS A 163 -53.77 -8.72 9.29
C LYS A 163 -52.84 -7.80 10.09
N SER A 164 -52.33 -8.27 11.22
CA SER A 164 -51.41 -7.49 12.05
C SER A 164 -50.06 -7.26 11.39
N LYS A 165 -49.55 -8.23 10.62
CA LYS A 165 -48.34 -8.04 9.80
C LYS A 165 -48.55 -6.96 8.73
N LYS A 166 -49.67 -6.99 8.00
CA LYS A 166 -50.01 -5.96 6.99
C LYS A 166 -50.06 -4.56 7.61
N VAL A 167 -50.75 -4.43 8.74
CA VAL A 167 -50.82 -3.16 9.49
C VAL A 167 -49.43 -2.67 9.90
N CYS A 168 -48.57 -3.55 10.43
CA CYS A 168 -47.20 -3.16 10.81
C CYS A 168 -46.39 -2.67 9.61
N LEU A 169 -46.45 -3.40 8.49
CA LEU A 169 -45.71 -3.07 7.28
C LEU A 169 -46.21 -1.78 6.63
N GLU A 170 -47.52 -1.54 6.63
CA GLU A 170 -48.14 -0.31 6.15
C GLU A 170 -47.66 0.89 6.97
N LEU A 171 -47.73 0.79 8.30
CA LEU A 171 -47.34 1.85 9.22
C LEU A 171 -45.83 2.14 9.15
N LEU A 172 -45.02 1.08 9.04
CA LEU A 172 -43.58 1.20 8.84
C LEU A 172 -43.25 1.88 7.51
N SER A 173 -43.93 1.50 6.42
CA SER A 173 -43.75 2.13 5.11
C SER A 173 -44.10 3.62 5.15
N ARG A 174 -45.19 3.97 5.84
CA ARG A 174 -45.61 5.37 6.03
C ARG A 174 -44.58 6.17 6.82
N LEU A 175 -44.07 5.61 7.92
CA LEU A 175 -43.01 6.24 8.72
C LEU A 175 -41.71 6.45 7.92
N LEU A 176 -41.31 5.48 7.10
CA LEU A 176 -40.15 5.62 6.22
C LEU A 176 -40.37 6.71 5.14
N GLU A 177 -41.60 6.91 4.67
CA GLU A 177 -41.93 7.95 3.68
C GLU A 177 -41.97 9.36 4.30
N GLU A 178 -42.67 9.52 5.42
CA GLU A 178 -43.01 10.83 6.01
C GLU A 178 -41.91 11.39 6.92
N GLU A 179 -41.17 10.52 7.62
CA GLU A 179 -40.20 10.90 8.66
C GLU A 179 -38.72 10.62 8.27
N CYS A 180 -38.45 10.41 6.97
CA CYS A 180 -37.11 10.04 6.49
C CYS A 180 -35.98 11.00 6.94
N ARG A 181 -36.23 12.31 7.03
CA ARG A 181 -35.20 13.26 7.52
C ARG A 181 -34.85 13.05 8.99
N SER A 182 -35.86 12.89 9.84
CA SER A 182 -35.66 12.82 11.29
C SER A 182 -35.00 11.49 11.68
N ILE A 183 -35.31 10.43 10.94
CA ILE A 183 -34.89 9.08 11.24
C ILE A 183 -33.43 8.79 10.84
N PHE A 184 -32.91 9.44 9.80
CA PHE A 184 -31.55 9.24 9.27
C PHE A 184 -30.56 10.35 9.67
N LEU A 185 -30.78 11.00 10.83
CA LEU A 185 -29.93 12.09 11.34
C LEU A 185 -28.56 11.63 11.86
N SER A 186 -28.43 10.36 12.25
CA SER A 186 -27.17 9.81 12.75
C SER A 186 -27.04 8.32 12.43
N ASP A 187 -25.80 7.82 12.33
CA ASP A 187 -25.50 6.42 12.07
C ASP A 187 -26.18 5.47 13.08
N GLU A 188 -26.32 5.87 14.35
CA GLU A 188 -26.98 5.08 15.39
C GLU A 188 -28.48 4.89 15.11
N LEU A 189 -29.18 5.98 14.77
CA LEU A 189 -30.61 5.94 14.43
C LEU A 189 -30.83 5.16 13.13
N THR A 190 -30.00 5.42 12.12
CA THR A 190 -30.03 4.72 10.83
C THR A 190 -29.88 3.21 11.01
N SER A 191 -28.98 2.76 11.89
CA SER A 191 -28.78 1.34 12.14
C SER A 191 -30.03 0.63 12.70
N SER A 192 -30.75 1.29 13.61
CA SER A 192 -31.99 0.76 14.21
C SER A 192 -33.11 0.64 13.18
N VAL A 193 -33.17 1.61 12.27
CA VAL A 193 -34.19 1.70 11.21
C VAL A 193 -33.96 0.67 10.12
N LEU A 194 -32.70 0.47 9.73
CA LEU A 194 -32.31 -0.57 8.78
C LEU A 194 -32.52 -1.95 9.38
N ALA A 195 -32.28 -2.15 10.68
CA ALA A 195 -32.60 -3.40 11.36
C ALA A 195 -34.12 -3.68 11.34
N GLY A 196 -34.96 -2.68 11.65
CA GLY A 196 -36.42 -2.78 11.52
C GLY A 196 -36.88 -3.11 10.10
N THR A 197 -36.31 -2.41 9.13
CA THR A 197 -36.53 -2.66 7.70
C THR A 197 -36.14 -4.10 7.32
N GLY A 198 -35.03 -4.63 7.84
CA GLY A 198 -34.61 -6.02 7.59
C GLY A 198 -35.62 -7.04 8.08
N TYR A 199 -36.14 -6.87 9.31
CA TYR A 199 -37.22 -7.71 9.82
C TYR A 199 -38.48 -7.61 8.97
N ALA A 200 -38.84 -6.40 8.54
CA ALA A 200 -39.99 -6.17 7.68
C ALA A 200 -39.87 -6.88 6.33
N LEU A 201 -38.70 -6.79 5.68
CA LEU A 201 -38.40 -7.49 4.44
C LEU A 201 -38.38 -9.01 4.60
N SER A 202 -38.06 -9.50 5.80
CA SER A 202 -38.05 -10.93 6.13
C SER A 202 -39.43 -11.48 6.53
N SER A 203 -40.47 -10.64 6.54
CA SER A 203 -41.84 -11.05 6.87
C SER A 203 -42.41 -12.03 5.83
N SER A 204 -43.34 -12.90 6.26
CA SER A 204 -44.08 -13.80 5.37
C SER A 204 -45.09 -13.08 4.46
N VAL A 205 -45.32 -11.78 4.67
CA VAL A 205 -46.24 -10.97 3.85
C VAL A 205 -45.42 -10.12 2.88
N THR A 206 -45.58 -10.35 1.58
CA THR A 206 -44.77 -9.73 0.51
C THR A 206 -45.39 -8.47 -0.11
N VAL A 207 -46.65 -8.16 0.20
CA VAL A 207 -47.41 -7.05 -0.43
C VAL A 207 -46.72 -5.67 -0.31
N TYR A 208 -45.98 -5.42 0.77
CA TYR A 208 -45.26 -4.16 1.00
C TYR A 208 -43.77 -4.25 0.65
N PHE A 209 -43.28 -5.40 0.18
CA PHE A 209 -41.85 -5.65 -0.04
C PHE A 209 -41.26 -4.65 -1.04
N GLU A 210 -41.85 -4.53 -2.22
CA GLU A 210 -41.41 -3.58 -3.24
C GLU A 210 -41.49 -2.14 -2.75
N LYS A 211 -42.59 -1.77 -2.08
CA LYS A 211 -42.77 -0.42 -1.53
C LYS A 211 -41.65 -0.05 -0.55
N ILE A 212 -41.31 -0.95 0.38
CA ILE A 212 -40.26 -0.71 1.37
C ILE A 212 -38.89 -0.55 0.69
N ILE A 213 -38.57 -1.38 -0.31
CA ILE A 213 -37.32 -1.26 -1.05
C ILE A 213 -37.26 0.03 -1.88
N ASP A 214 -38.36 0.41 -2.52
CA ASP A 214 -38.45 1.64 -3.29
C ASP A 214 -38.16 2.87 -2.43
N ILE A 215 -38.72 2.90 -1.22
CA ILE A 215 -38.44 3.95 -0.26
C ILE A 215 -36.96 3.91 0.14
N LEU A 216 -36.44 2.74 0.53
CA LEU A 216 -35.06 2.57 0.99
C LEU A 216 -34.03 2.99 -0.06
N PHE A 217 -34.26 2.72 -1.35
CA PHE A 217 -33.35 3.11 -2.42
C PHE A 217 -33.56 4.57 -2.86
N GLY A 218 -34.75 5.13 -2.69
CA GLY A 218 -35.07 6.50 -3.09
C GLY A 218 -34.78 7.58 -2.05
N ILE A 219 -34.77 7.26 -0.75
CA ILE A 219 -34.62 8.25 0.34
C ILE A 219 -33.33 9.08 0.22
N TRP A 220 -32.24 8.50 -0.26
CA TRP A 220 -30.93 9.14 -0.33
C TRP A 220 -30.78 10.18 -1.45
N GLY A 221 -31.80 10.32 -2.32
CA GLY A 221 -31.74 11.13 -3.54
C GLY A 221 -32.77 12.24 -3.60
N LYS A 222 -33.61 12.39 -2.58
CA LYS A 222 -34.58 13.49 -2.49
C LYS A 222 -33.86 14.80 -2.18
N ASP A 223 -34.31 15.93 -2.74
CA ASP A 223 -33.79 17.26 -2.38
C ASP A 223 -33.92 17.54 -0.88
N ASP A 224 -34.95 16.94 -0.27
CA ASP A 224 -35.18 16.92 1.15
C ASP A 224 -34.68 15.65 1.89
N GLY A 225 -33.84 14.81 1.28
CA GLY A 225 -33.37 13.55 1.86
C GLY A 225 -32.10 13.66 2.72
N PRO A 226 -31.73 12.62 3.49
CA PRO A 226 -30.42 12.53 4.13
C PRO A 226 -29.31 12.40 3.08
N SER A 227 -28.14 12.98 3.36
CA SER A 227 -26.96 12.80 2.50
C SER A 227 -26.44 11.36 2.62
N GLY A 228 -26.31 10.69 1.46
CA GLY A 228 -25.70 9.37 1.39
C GLY A 228 -24.23 9.41 1.83
N SER A 229 -23.79 8.36 2.53
CA SER A 229 -22.41 8.19 2.96
C SER A 229 -21.98 6.74 2.74
N LEU A 230 -20.66 6.48 2.83
CA LEU A 230 -20.14 5.12 2.72
C LEU A 230 -20.58 4.23 3.90
N SER A 231 -20.76 4.81 5.10
CA SER A 231 -21.29 4.07 6.27
C SER A 231 -22.71 3.58 6.00
N HIS A 232 -23.58 4.45 5.46
CA HIS A 232 -24.93 4.09 5.04
C HIS A 232 -24.92 2.98 3.99
N GLY A 233 -24.05 3.09 2.99
CA GLY A 233 -23.87 2.05 1.98
C GLY A 233 -23.51 0.69 2.59
N LEU A 234 -22.55 0.65 3.52
CA LEU A 234 -22.17 -0.59 4.21
C LEU A 234 -23.30 -1.21 5.01
N MET A 235 -24.11 -0.38 5.68
CA MET A 235 -25.29 -0.87 6.40
C MET A 235 -26.30 -1.50 5.43
N ILE A 236 -26.52 -0.92 4.25
CA ILE A 236 -27.39 -1.50 3.21
C ILE A 236 -26.81 -2.83 2.69
N LEU A 237 -25.50 -2.92 2.47
CA LEU A 237 -24.87 -4.18 2.06
C LEU A 237 -25.10 -5.28 3.11
N HIS A 238 -24.88 -4.96 4.38
CA HIS A 238 -25.10 -5.92 5.48
C HIS A 238 -26.56 -6.28 5.68
N LEU A 239 -27.48 -5.34 5.46
CA LEU A 239 -28.91 -5.58 5.48
C LEU A 239 -29.30 -6.65 4.46
N PHE A 240 -28.88 -6.48 3.19
CA PHE A 240 -29.20 -7.45 2.13
C PHE A 240 -28.45 -8.78 2.30
N ASP A 241 -27.21 -8.76 2.79
CA ASP A 241 -26.47 -9.98 3.15
C ASP A 241 -27.28 -10.83 4.15
N TRP A 242 -27.83 -10.18 5.18
CA TRP A 242 -28.63 -10.85 6.21
C TRP A 242 -30.00 -11.30 5.71
N VAL A 243 -30.76 -10.43 5.02
CA VAL A 243 -32.10 -10.75 4.50
C VAL A 243 -32.03 -11.93 3.52
N LEU A 244 -31.08 -11.93 2.59
CA LEU A 244 -30.95 -13.01 1.60
C LEU A 244 -30.45 -14.31 2.24
N SER A 245 -29.52 -14.22 3.20
CA SER A 245 -29.09 -15.40 3.97
C SER A 245 -30.28 -16.08 4.66
N ASN A 246 -31.22 -15.32 5.20
CA ASN A 246 -32.46 -15.86 5.75
C ASN A 246 -33.35 -16.50 4.69
N PHE A 247 -33.50 -15.88 3.51
CA PHE A 247 -34.29 -16.44 2.42
C PHE A 247 -33.72 -17.76 1.91
N PHE A 248 -32.40 -17.89 1.81
CA PHE A 248 -31.75 -19.15 1.45
C PHE A 248 -31.96 -20.23 2.51
N ASN A 249 -31.85 -19.87 3.79
CA ASN A 249 -32.08 -20.81 4.89
C ASN A 249 -33.54 -21.30 4.95
N LEU A 250 -34.50 -20.43 4.63
CA LEU A 250 -35.94 -20.74 4.60
C LEU A 250 -36.43 -21.28 3.26
N GLN A 251 -35.57 -21.35 2.23
CA GLN A 251 -35.91 -21.72 0.85
C GLN A 251 -37.07 -20.90 0.25
N SER A 252 -37.13 -19.60 0.56
CA SER A 252 -38.21 -18.71 0.12
C SER A 252 -38.00 -18.21 -1.32
N LEU A 253 -38.38 -19.04 -2.31
CA LEU A 253 -38.18 -18.74 -3.74
C LEU A 253 -38.92 -17.48 -4.21
N GLU A 254 -40.14 -17.22 -3.69
CA GLU A 254 -40.94 -16.05 -4.07
C GLU A 254 -40.22 -14.74 -3.71
N GLN A 255 -39.65 -14.65 -2.51
CA GLN A 255 -38.92 -13.46 -2.07
C GLN A 255 -37.58 -13.29 -2.81
N ILE A 256 -36.92 -14.40 -3.14
CA ILE A 256 -35.71 -14.39 -3.98
C ILE A 256 -36.03 -13.85 -5.38
N ASP A 257 -37.16 -14.25 -5.96
CA ASP A 257 -37.63 -13.77 -7.25
C ASP A 257 -38.04 -12.29 -7.21
N LEU A 258 -38.61 -11.80 -6.10
CA LEU A 258 -38.89 -10.36 -5.90
C LEU A 258 -37.60 -9.54 -5.86
N VAL A 259 -36.59 -9.97 -5.10
CA VAL A 259 -35.28 -9.28 -5.07
C VAL A 259 -34.66 -9.26 -6.46
N ARG A 260 -34.73 -10.38 -7.20
CA ARG A 260 -34.28 -10.43 -8.60
C ARG A 260 -35.03 -9.41 -9.46
N GLY A 261 -36.36 -9.37 -9.36
CA GLY A 261 -37.20 -8.46 -10.14
C GLY A 261 -36.86 -6.99 -9.91
N ILE A 262 -36.57 -6.60 -8.66
CA ILE A 262 -36.16 -5.24 -8.31
C ILE A 262 -34.77 -4.92 -8.89
N LEU A 263 -33.82 -5.85 -8.79
CA LEU A 263 -32.49 -5.67 -9.37
C LEU A 263 -32.52 -5.63 -10.91
N ASP A 264 -33.49 -6.28 -11.55
CA ASP A 264 -33.68 -6.21 -13.01
C ASP A 264 -34.38 -4.91 -13.45
N ASN A 265 -35.29 -4.37 -12.62
CA ASN A 265 -36.13 -3.20 -12.94
C ASN A 265 -35.98 -2.05 -11.94
N VAL A 266 -34.75 -1.54 -11.79
CA VAL A 266 -34.45 -0.39 -10.91
C VAL A 266 -35.15 0.88 -11.42
N LYS A 267 -35.81 1.59 -10.51
CA LYS A 267 -36.59 2.79 -10.83
C LYS A 267 -35.67 4.01 -10.96
N PRO A 268 -36.02 5.03 -11.78
CA PRO A 268 -35.24 6.26 -11.90
C PRO A 268 -35.09 7.04 -10.59
N THR A 269 -36.00 6.82 -9.64
CA THR A 269 -35.97 7.44 -8.30
C THR A 269 -34.94 6.81 -7.36
N HIS A 270 -34.42 5.63 -7.69
CA HIS A 270 -33.44 4.93 -6.86
C HIS A 270 -32.05 5.55 -7.00
N VAL A 271 -31.32 5.64 -5.88
CA VAL A 271 -29.93 6.14 -5.90
C VAL A 271 -28.95 5.00 -6.15
N SER A 272 -28.04 5.22 -7.11
CA SER A 272 -27.10 4.20 -7.59
C SER A 272 -26.24 3.56 -6.49
N PHE A 273 -25.74 4.31 -5.50
CA PHE A 273 -24.87 3.73 -4.46
C PHE A 273 -25.63 2.73 -3.58
N ALA A 274 -26.88 3.03 -3.22
CA ALA A 274 -27.72 2.15 -2.41
C ALA A 274 -28.02 0.83 -3.14
N VAL A 275 -28.34 0.94 -4.44
CA VAL A 275 -28.59 -0.22 -5.32
C VAL A 275 -27.33 -1.08 -5.46
N VAL A 276 -26.15 -0.47 -5.67
CA VAL A 276 -24.88 -1.20 -5.77
C VAL A 276 -24.55 -1.93 -4.47
N MET A 277 -24.70 -1.26 -3.32
CA MET A 277 -24.41 -1.88 -2.03
C MET A 277 -25.39 -3.02 -1.71
N ALA A 278 -26.67 -2.86 -2.05
CA ALA A 278 -27.65 -3.94 -1.93
C ALA A 278 -27.29 -5.14 -2.82
N ALA A 279 -26.95 -4.91 -4.09
CA ALA A 279 -26.50 -5.97 -4.99
C ALA A 279 -25.23 -6.67 -4.48
N GLY A 280 -24.28 -5.92 -3.90
CA GLY A 280 -23.10 -6.50 -3.24
C GLY A 280 -23.46 -7.37 -2.02
N GLY A 281 -24.46 -6.95 -1.24
CA GLY A 281 -24.99 -7.75 -0.13
C GLY A 281 -25.61 -9.06 -0.60
N VAL A 282 -26.38 -9.01 -1.70
CA VAL A 282 -26.95 -10.19 -2.36
C VAL A 282 -25.85 -11.15 -2.82
N LEU A 283 -24.80 -10.65 -3.47
CA LEU A 283 -23.67 -11.48 -3.92
C LEU A 283 -22.90 -12.12 -2.77
N ARG A 284 -22.70 -11.36 -1.68
CA ARG A 284 -22.06 -11.87 -0.47
C ARG A 284 -22.84 -13.02 0.16
N ALA A 285 -24.16 -12.87 0.31
CA ALA A 285 -25.03 -13.93 0.83
C ALA A 285 -25.01 -15.17 -0.07
N LEU A 286 -25.06 -15.00 -1.39
CA LEU A 286 -24.98 -16.08 -2.36
C LEU A 286 -23.69 -16.88 -2.21
N ASN A 287 -22.54 -16.19 -2.18
CA ASN A 287 -21.23 -16.83 -2.03
C ASN A 287 -21.06 -17.50 -0.66
N GLY A 288 -21.70 -16.98 0.40
CA GLY A 288 -21.73 -17.60 1.73
C GLY A 288 -22.60 -18.86 1.82
N SER A 289 -23.66 -18.94 1.01
CA SER A 289 -24.62 -20.07 1.03
C SER A 289 -24.08 -21.36 0.39
N GLY A 290 -23.07 -21.26 -0.48
CA GLY A 290 -22.54 -22.40 -1.24
C GLY A 290 -23.52 -23.00 -2.25
N SER A 291 -24.69 -22.38 -2.49
CA SER A 291 -25.72 -22.88 -3.38
C SER A 291 -25.51 -22.39 -4.82
N SER A 292 -25.23 -23.31 -5.74
CA SER A 292 -25.18 -23.03 -7.18
C SER A 292 -26.57 -22.87 -7.82
N GLY A 293 -27.66 -23.09 -7.06
CA GLY A 293 -29.03 -23.07 -7.57
C GLY A 293 -29.57 -21.68 -7.94
N PHE A 294 -28.90 -20.60 -7.55
CA PHE A 294 -29.40 -19.22 -7.68
C PHE A 294 -28.66 -18.37 -8.72
N MET A 295 -28.16 -19.00 -9.80
CA MET A 295 -27.40 -18.30 -10.87
C MET A 295 -28.17 -17.13 -11.49
N LYS A 296 -29.51 -17.21 -11.59
CA LYS A 296 -30.32 -16.10 -12.12
C LYS A 296 -30.21 -14.84 -11.25
N LEU A 297 -30.33 -14.98 -9.92
CA LEU A 297 -30.19 -13.86 -8.98
C LEU A 297 -28.76 -13.32 -8.99
N ARG A 298 -27.76 -14.20 -9.05
CA ARG A 298 -26.35 -13.81 -9.20
C ARG A 298 -26.14 -12.94 -10.43
N ASN A 299 -26.62 -13.39 -11.59
CA ASN A 299 -26.50 -12.66 -12.85
C ASN A 299 -27.19 -11.29 -12.78
N SER A 300 -28.38 -11.19 -12.19
CA SER A 300 -29.07 -9.91 -12.00
C SER A 300 -28.29 -8.94 -11.11
N ALA A 301 -27.68 -9.43 -10.02
CA ALA A 301 -26.87 -8.60 -9.12
C ALA A 301 -25.56 -8.14 -9.78
N GLU A 302 -24.81 -9.05 -10.43
CA GLU A 302 -23.58 -8.71 -11.16
C GLU A 302 -23.89 -7.71 -12.29
N LYS A 303 -24.93 -7.99 -13.10
CA LYS A 303 -25.38 -7.11 -14.19
C LYS A 303 -25.80 -5.73 -13.69
N ARG A 304 -26.46 -5.64 -12.53
CA ARG A 304 -26.86 -4.33 -11.99
C ARG A 304 -25.65 -3.48 -11.60
N ILE A 305 -24.66 -4.07 -10.94
CA ILE A 305 -23.42 -3.36 -10.60
C ILE A 305 -22.68 -2.96 -11.88
N GLU A 306 -22.66 -3.83 -12.89
CA GLU A 306 -22.05 -3.58 -14.19
C GLU A 306 -22.70 -2.43 -14.97
N ILE A 307 -24.04 -2.35 -15.02
CA ILE A 307 -24.78 -1.24 -15.65
C ILE A 307 -24.42 0.08 -14.99
N VAL A 308 -24.39 0.12 -13.65
CA VAL A 308 -24.07 1.34 -12.89
C VAL A 308 -22.61 1.73 -13.08
N GLY A 309 -21.69 0.76 -13.08
CA GLY A 309 -20.27 1.00 -13.36
C GLY A 309 -20.05 1.53 -14.78
N ARG A 310 -20.74 0.97 -15.77
CA ARG A 310 -20.66 1.41 -17.17
C ARG A 310 -21.13 2.87 -17.34
N ASP A 311 -22.24 3.23 -16.71
CA ASP A 311 -22.74 4.61 -16.68
C ASP A 311 -21.70 5.56 -16.06
N LEU A 312 -21.11 5.17 -14.93
CA LEU A 312 -20.08 5.96 -14.25
C LEU A 312 -18.83 6.16 -15.12
N VAL A 313 -18.32 5.09 -15.73
CA VAL A 313 -17.18 5.15 -16.67
C VAL A 313 -17.49 6.09 -17.84
N SER A 314 -18.69 5.99 -18.42
CA SER A 314 -19.08 6.81 -19.57
C SER A 314 -19.15 8.31 -19.26
N LYS A 315 -19.54 8.67 -18.04
CA LYS A 315 -19.63 10.06 -17.56
C LYS A 315 -18.27 10.65 -17.25
N THR A 316 -17.36 9.83 -16.75
CA THR A 316 -16.07 10.27 -16.22
C THR A 316 -14.97 10.18 -17.29
N LYS A 317 -15.29 10.43 -18.57
CA LYS A 317 -14.40 10.21 -19.75
C LYS A 317 -12.91 10.34 -19.39
N CYS A 318 -12.22 9.21 -19.38
CA CYS A 318 -10.78 9.11 -19.14
C CYS A 318 -10.28 9.63 -17.77
N PHE A 319 -11.13 9.58 -16.73
CA PHE A 319 -10.78 9.82 -15.32
C PHE A 319 -9.78 10.97 -15.13
N ASP A 320 -10.02 12.08 -15.83
CA ASP A 320 -9.23 13.29 -15.68
C ASP A 320 -9.23 13.68 -14.20
N TYR A 321 -8.04 13.97 -13.67
CA TYR A 321 -7.82 14.33 -12.26
C TYR A 321 -8.54 15.64 -11.83
N SER A 322 -9.33 16.25 -12.71
CA SER A 322 -10.07 17.49 -12.52
C SER A 322 -11.42 17.25 -11.84
N GLY A 323 -11.39 17.15 -10.51
CA GLY A 323 -12.56 17.40 -9.65
C GLY A 323 -13.78 16.51 -9.89
N ASN A 324 -13.71 15.26 -9.44
CA ASN A 324 -14.89 14.38 -9.40
C ASN A 324 -16.03 15.04 -8.61
N GLU A 325 -17.25 15.02 -9.17
CA GLU A 325 -18.46 15.35 -8.41
C GLU A 325 -18.54 14.45 -7.15
N PRO A 326 -18.89 14.99 -5.96
CA PRO A 326 -18.94 14.22 -4.72
C PRO A 326 -19.80 12.94 -4.82
N ARG A 327 -20.85 12.98 -5.66
CA ARG A 327 -21.75 11.85 -5.91
C ARG A 327 -21.06 10.71 -6.68
N ASN A 328 -20.18 11.05 -7.60
CA ASN A 328 -19.40 10.07 -8.38
C ASN A 328 -18.31 9.43 -7.52
N SER A 329 -17.67 10.20 -6.64
CA SER A 329 -16.71 9.67 -5.65
C SER A 329 -17.36 8.65 -4.71
N LEU A 330 -18.51 8.97 -4.11
CA LEU A 330 -19.24 8.02 -3.25
C LEU A 330 -19.64 6.74 -4.01
N LEU A 331 -20.11 6.87 -5.25
CA LEU A 331 -20.50 5.73 -6.06
C LEU A 331 -19.31 4.82 -6.40
N LEU A 332 -18.18 5.41 -6.78
CA LEU A 332 -16.95 4.69 -7.10
C LEU A 332 -16.43 3.91 -5.89
N GLN A 333 -16.40 4.55 -4.71
CA GLN A 333 -16.06 3.91 -3.44
C GLN A 333 -17.04 2.77 -3.11
N SER A 334 -18.34 2.98 -3.36
CA SER A 334 -19.37 1.97 -3.11
C SER A 334 -19.22 0.76 -4.03
N ILE A 335 -18.92 0.95 -5.32
CA ILE A 335 -18.63 -0.14 -6.25
C ILE A 335 -17.41 -0.93 -5.77
N ALA A 336 -16.28 -0.27 -5.51
CA ALA A 336 -15.07 -0.95 -5.08
C ALA A 336 -15.27 -1.76 -3.79
N LEU A 337 -15.95 -1.18 -2.80
CA LEU A 337 -16.22 -1.83 -1.53
C LEU A 337 -17.24 -2.96 -1.65
N ALA A 338 -18.31 -2.77 -2.45
CA ALA A 338 -19.27 -3.82 -2.73
C ALA A 338 -18.57 -5.03 -3.36
N LEU A 339 -17.74 -4.82 -4.38
CA LEU A 339 -17.00 -5.89 -5.05
C LEU A 339 -16.03 -6.60 -4.09
N ALA A 340 -15.25 -5.84 -3.30
CA ALA A 340 -14.33 -6.40 -2.31
C ALA A 340 -15.02 -7.27 -1.26
N ARG A 341 -16.24 -6.92 -0.86
CA ARG A 341 -17.02 -7.64 0.16
C ARG A 341 -17.93 -8.72 -0.40
N SER A 342 -18.13 -8.78 -1.72
CA SER A 342 -19.03 -9.73 -2.37
C SER A 342 -18.42 -11.12 -2.58
N GLY A 343 -17.09 -11.26 -2.63
CA GLY A 343 -16.41 -12.53 -2.89
C GLY A 343 -16.06 -12.72 -4.36
N SER A 344 -16.29 -13.92 -4.93
CA SER A 344 -16.05 -14.16 -6.36
C SER A 344 -17.10 -13.46 -7.21
N ILE A 345 -16.68 -12.83 -8.30
CA ILE A 345 -17.52 -12.05 -9.23
C ILE A 345 -17.03 -12.32 -10.65
N SER A 346 -17.95 -12.44 -11.60
CA SER A 346 -17.63 -12.60 -13.02
C SER A 346 -16.85 -11.40 -13.57
N HIS A 347 -16.08 -11.61 -14.64
CA HIS A 347 -15.32 -10.53 -15.27
C HIS A 347 -16.22 -9.55 -16.03
N HIS A 348 -16.02 -8.25 -15.81
CA HIS A 348 -16.62 -7.18 -16.59
C HIS A 348 -15.64 -6.01 -16.77
N THR A 349 -15.45 -5.53 -18.00
CA THR A 349 -14.52 -4.43 -18.34
C THR A 349 -14.80 -3.15 -17.55
N SER A 350 -16.07 -2.72 -17.46
CA SER A 350 -16.45 -1.50 -16.73
C SER A 350 -16.13 -1.60 -15.23
N LEU A 351 -16.25 -2.80 -14.64
CA LEU A 351 -15.92 -3.01 -13.23
C LEU A 351 -14.42 -3.01 -12.99
N LEU A 352 -13.64 -3.57 -13.91
CA LEU A 352 -12.18 -3.51 -13.87
C LEU A 352 -11.69 -2.04 -13.92
N GLU A 353 -12.27 -1.23 -14.81
CA GLU A 353 -11.96 0.21 -14.89
C GLU A 353 -12.41 0.97 -13.63
N CYS A 354 -13.61 0.71 -13.10
CA CYS A 354 -14.05 1.28 -11.83
C CYS A 354 -13.10 0.92 -10.67
N LEU A 355 -12.62 -0.33 -10.60
CA LEU A 355 -11.68 -0.76 -9.57
C LEU A 355 -10.33 -0.06 -9.70
N ALA A 356 -9.82 0.06 -10.93
CA ALA A 356 -8.60 0.82 -11.21
C ALA A 356 -8.76 2.27 -10.72
N SER A 357 -9.81 2.96 -11.16
CA SER A 357 -10.05 4.36 -10.79
C SER A 357 -10.28 4.53 -9.28
N ALA A 358 -11.00 3.62 -8.63
CA ALA A 358 -11.17 3.66 -7.18
C ALA A 358 -9.83 3.55 -6.45
N LEU A 359 -8.95 2.65 -6.88
CA LEU A 359 -7.60 2.51 -6.31
C LEU A 359 -6.78 3.78 -6.50
N LEU A 360 -6.71 4.29 -7.73
CA LEU A 360 -5.79 5.37 -8.09
C LEU A 360 -6.27 6.77 -7.67
N ILE A 361 -7.58 6.97 -7.47
CA ILE A 361 -8.18 8.30 -7.23
C ILE A 361 -8.79 8.42 -5.83
N GLU A 362 -9.48 7.38 -5.35
CA GLU A 362 -10.24 7.45 -4.09
C GLU A 362 -9.47 6.82 -2.92
N ILE A 363 -8.79 5.70 -3.14
CA ILE A 363 -8.06 4.95 -2.09
C ILE A 363 -6.66 5.51 -1.92
N PHE A 364 -5.97 5.80 -3.03
CA PHE A 364 -4.65 6.44 -3.05
C PHE A 364 -4.74 7.83 -3.70
N PRO A 365 -5.41 8.82 -3.06
CA PRO A 365 -5.65 10.15 -3.63
C PRO A 365 -4.40 11.05 -3.67
N LEU A 366 -3.23 10.47 -3.95
CA LEU A 366 -1.92 11.12 -3.88
C LEU A 366 -1.84 12.35 -4.78
N HIS A 367 -2.30 12.24 -6.03
CA HIS A 367 -2.31 13.37 -6.96
C HIS A 367 -3.14 14.54 -6.41
N ARG A 368 -4.34 14.27 -5.87
CA ARG A 368 -5.21 15.29 -5.27
C ARG A 368 -4.55 15.94 -4.05
N ILE A 369 -3.92 15.14 -3.20
CA ILE A 369 -3.23 15.63 -1.99
C ILE A 369 -2.04 16.50 -2.38
N TYR A 370 -1.15 16.03 -3.25
CA TYR A 370 0.02 16.79 -3.69
C TYR A 370 -0.36 18.10 -4.38
N ASN A 371 -1.38 18.08 -5.24
CA ASN A 371 -1.89 19.30 -5.87
C ASN A 371 -2.42 20.32 -4.85
N LYS A 372 -3.13 19.85 -3.81
CA LYS A 372 -3.59 20.73 -2.73
C LYS A 372 -2.41 21.35 -2.00
N VAL A 373 -1.44 20.54 -1.59
CA VAL A 373 -0.22 20.99 -0.89
C VAL A 373 0.53 22.05 -1.70
N LEU A 374 0.73 21.82 -3.00
CA LEU A 374 1.43 22.77 -3.87
C LEU A 374 0.67 24.08 -4.07
N LYS A 375 -0.67 24.05 -4.10
CA LYS A 375 -1.50 25.28 -4.13
C LYS A 375 -1.42 26.05 -2.82
N LEU A 376 -1.37 25.35 -1.69
CA LEU A 376 -1.33 25.98 -0.36
C LEU A 376 0.04 26.59 -0.03
N LEU A 377 1.12 26.07 -0.60
CA LEU A 377 2.44 26.70 -0.53
C LEU A 377 2.49 28.09 -1.19
N GLN A 378 1.51 28.44 -2.01
CA GLN A 378 1.34 29.77 -2.57
C GLN A 378 0.46 30.70 -1.68
N GLY A 379 -0.06 30.20 -0.56
CA GLY A 379 -0.92 30.90 0.39
C GLY A 379 -0.59 30.60 1.87
N SER A 380 -1.50 30.92 2.79
CA SER A 380 -1.33 30.62 4.22
C SER A 380 -1.78 29.19 4.54
N TRP A 381 -0.86 28.37 5.06
CA TRP A 381 -1.14 27.04 5.60
C TRP A 381 -2.03 27.10 6.85
N GLN A 382 -3.03 26.21 6.96
CA GLN A 382 -4.00 26.24 8.06
C GLN A 382 -4.08 24.94 8.88
N GLY A 383 -3.22 23.94 8.66
CA GLY A 383 -3.13 22.71 9.46
C GLY A 383 -4.27 21.70 9.27
N TYR A 384 -5.39 22.14 8.67
CA TYR A 384 -6.56 21.31 8.32
C TYR A 384 -6.22 20.16 7.36
N GLU A 385 -5.15 20.30 6.57
CA GLU A 385 -4.72 19.32 5.58
C GLU A 385 -4.19 18.02 6.22
N ILE A 386 -3.50 18.13 7.36
CA ILE A 386 -3.00 16.95 8.09
C ILE A 386 -4.18 16.13 8.62
N ASP A 387 -5.20 16.81 9.15
CA ASP A 387 -6.41 16.16 9.66
C ASP A 387 -7.19 15.45 8.53
N GLU A 388 -7.24 16.03 7.32
CA GLU A 388 -7.85 15.37 6.15
C GLU A 388 -7.11 14.08 5.79
N VAL A 389 -5.77 14.10 5.74
CA VAL A 389 -4.95 12.90 5.44
C VAL A 389 -5.11 11.85 6.54
N LYS A 390 -5.08 12.25 7.82
CA LYS A 390 -5.31 11.34 8.96
C LYS A 390 -6.72 10.76 8.97
N ALA A 391 -7.74 11.54 8.60
CA ALA A 391 -9.10 11.05 8.46
C ALA A 391 -9.19 10.00 7.34
N HIS A 392 -8.52 10.23 6.21
CA HIS A 392 -8.45 9.26 5.11
C HIS A 392 -7.77 7.96 5.51
N LEU A 393 -6.62 8.01 6.20
CA LEU A 393 -5.94 6.82 6.72
C LEU A 393 -6.83 6.00 7.67
N ASN A 394 -7.72 6.67 8.41
CA ASN A 394 -8.66 6.03 9.31
C ASN A 394 -9.96 5.56 8.64
N SER A 395 -10.20 5.95 7.39
CA SER A 395 -11.41 5.64 6.64
C SER A 395 -11.54 4.14 6.36
N VAL A 396 -12.78 3.69 6.15
CA VAL A 396 -13.06 2.29 5.83
C VAL A 396 -12.48 1.91 4.47
N ILE A 397 -12.52 2.82 3.49
CA ILE A 397 -12.05 2.52 2.13
C ILE A 397 -10.54 2.26 2.10
N PHE A 398 -9.75 3.04 2.86
CA PHE A 398 -8.30 2.82 2.96
C PHE A 398 -7.98 1.52 3.70
N LYS A 399 -8.70 1.21 4.79
CA LYS A 399 -8.53 -0.06 5.53
C LYS A 399 -8.83 -1.30 4.69
N GLU A 400 -9.64 -1.15 3.64
CA GLU A 400 -10.01 -2.23 2.70
C GLU A 400 -9.15 -2.24 1.42
N ALA A 401 -8.13 -1.37 1.31
CA ALA A 401 -7.31 -1.23 0.10
C ALA A 401 -6.73 -2.56 -0.39
N GLY A 402 -6.25 -3.42 0.52
CA GLY A 402 -5.71 -4.73 0.16
C GLY A 402 -6.75 -5.69 -0.41
N ALA A 403 -7.98 -5.68 0.13
CA ALA A 403 -9.07 -6.51 -0.38
C ALA A 403 -9.54 -6.04 -1.77
N ILE A 404 -9.62 -4.72 -1.96
CA ILE A 404 -9.98 -4.10 -3.24
C ILE A 404 -8.90 -4.39 -4.29
N ALA A 405 -7.61 -4.24 -3.96
CA ALA A 405 -6.50 -4.60 -4.83
C ALA A 405 -6.51 -6.09 -5.21
N GLY A 406 -6.90 -6.97 -4.28
CA GLY A 406 -7.08 -8.39 -4.56
C GLY A 406 -8.17 -8.67 -5.59
N VAL A 407 -9.35 -8.05 -5.45
CA VAL A 407 -10.44 -8.20 -6.43
C VAL A 407 -10.08 -7.59 -7.78
N PHE A 408 -9.40 -6.45 -7.77
CA PHE A 408 -8.85 -5.83 -8.97
C PHE A 408 -7.91 -6.77 -9.74
N CYS A 409 -6.96 -7.41 -9.06
CA CYS A 409 -6.07 -8.39 -9.69
C CYS A 409 -6.82 -9.61 -10.21
N ASN A 410 -7.85 -10.10 -9.48
CA ASN A 410 -8.68 -11.20 -9.96
C ASN A 410 -9.45 -10.84 -11.24
N GLN A 411 -10.03 -9.64 -11.30
CA GLN A 411 -10.70 -9.13 -12.50
C GLN A 411 -9.73 -8.97 -13.67
N TYR A 412 -8.50 -8.51 -13.41
CA TYR A 412 -7.42 -8.39 -14.40
C TYR A 412 -7.02 -9.75 -15.00
N THR A 413 -6.87 -10.79 -14.17
CA THR A 413 -6.49 -12.13 -14.65
C THR A 413 -7.51 -12.77 -15.58
N SER A 414 -8.78 -12.34 -15.50
CA SER A 414 -9.88 -12.82 -16.33
C SER A 414 -10.21 -11.90 -17.51
N ALA A 415 -9.47 -10.80 -17.68
CA ALA A 415 -9.73 -9.77 -18.67
C ALA A 415 -9.14 -10.09 -20.04
N ASN A 416 -9.70 -9.49 -21.09
CA ASN A 416 -9.12 -9.52 -22.43
C ASN A 416 -7.91 -8.57 -22.56
N GLU A 417 -7.11 -8.73 -23.61
CA GLU A 417 -5.87 -7.98 -23.80
C GLU A 417 -6.08 -6.46 -23.86
N ASP A 418 -7.17 -5.99 -24.47
CA ASP A 418 -7.50 -4.57 -24.56
C ASP A 418 -7.76 -3.97 -23.17
N SER A 419 -8.63 -4.61 -22.39
CA SER A 419 -8.96 -4.15 -21.02
C SER A 419 -7.74 -4.22 -20.11
N GLN A 420 -6.91 -5.25 -20.25
CA GLN A 420 -5.64 -5.37 -19.53
C GLN A 420 -4.71 -4.20 -19.86
N THR A 421 -4.54 -3.87 -21.15
CA THR A 421 -3.67 -2.79 -21.61
C THR A 421 -4.13 -1.43 -21.09
N THR A 422 -5.44 -1.16 -21.11
CA THR A 422 -6.02 0.08 -20.58
C THR A 422 -5.65 0.27 -19.11
N VAL A 423 -5.88 -0.74 -18.28
CA VAL A 423 -5.64 -0.66 -16.84
C VAL A 423 -4.16 -0.69 -16.48
N GLU A 424 -3.35 -1.46 -17.20
CA GLU A 424 -1.89 -1.41 -17.11
C GLU A 424 -1.40 0.03 -17.32
N ASN A 425 -1.85 0.69 -18.39
CA ASN A 425 -1.49 2.08 -18.65
C ASN A 425 -1.88 3.00 -17.48
N LEU A 426 -3.09 2.88 -16.93
CA LEU A 426 -3.51 3.69 -15.78
C LEU A 426 -2.56 3.55 -14.58
N VAL A 427 -2.17 2.31 -14.23
CA VAL A 427 -1.28 2.05 -13.09
C VAL A 427 0.15 2.55 -13.37
N TRP A 428 0.66 2.37 -14.58
CA TRP A 428 2.02 2.83 -14.94
C TRP A 428 2.12 4.35 -14.95
N HIS A 429 1.11 5.05 -15.49
CA HIS A 429 1.06 6.52 -15.45
C HIS A 429 0.95 7.02 -14.00
N PHE A 430 0.12 6.38 -13.17
CA PHE A 430 0.02 6.71 -11.75
C PHE A 430 1.39 6.61 -11.04
N CYS A 431 2.20 5.58 -11.31
CA CYS A 431 3.53 5.47 -10.70
C CYS A 431 4.44 6.65 -11.07
N GLN A 432 4.41 7.09 -12.34
CA GLN A 432 5.19 8.23 -12.81
C GLN A 432 4.70 9.55 -12.19
N ASP A 433 3.38 9.73 -12.09
CA ASP A 433 2.78 10.89 -11.43
C ASP A 433 3.20 10.94 -9.97
N VAL A 434 3.05 9.84 -9.23
CA VAL A 434 3.43 9.78 -7.81
C VAL A 434 4.89 10.17 -7.62
N TYR A 435 5.81 9.64 -8.44
CA TYR A 435 7.22 10.04 -8.39
C TYR A 435 7.41 11.54 -8.62
N SER A 436 6.82 12.09 -9.69
CA SER A 436 6.99 13.49 -10.07
C SER A 436 6.45 14.46 -9.02
N TRP A 437 5.24 14.20 -8.52
CA TRP A 437 4.58 15.04 -7.52
C TRP A 437 5.20 14.88 -6.13
N HIS A 438 5.54 13.66 -5.72
CA HIS A 438 6.13 13.43 -4.40
C HIS A 438 7.54 14.03 -4.30
N ARG A 439 8.38 13.88 -5.33
CA ARG A 439 9.72 14.51 -5.38
C ARG A 439 9.63 16.01 -5.13
N GLN A 440 8.69 16.69 -5.77
CA GLN A 440 8.43 18.11 -5.58
C GLN A 440 8.01 18.42 -4.14
N VAL A 441 6.98 17.75 -3.64
CA VAL A 441 6.41 18.05 -2.32
C VAL A 441 7.39 17.71 -1.20
N ALA A 442 8.07 16.56 -1.26
CA ALA A 442 9.05 16.14 -0.27
C ALA A 442 10.22 17.13 -0.17
N TYR A 443 10.74 17.61 -1.31
CA TYR A 443 11.80 18.61 -1.31
C TYR A 443 11.35 19.96 -0.71
N LEU A 444 10.10 20.37 -0.98
CA LEU A 444 9.58 21.66 -0.51
C LEU A 444 9.24 21.70 0.97
N LEU A 445 8.72 20.58 1.48
CA LEU A 445 8.32 20.47 2.88
C LEU A 445 9.47 20.02 3.79
N GLN A 446 10.64 19.70 3.22
CA GLN A 446 11.81 19.23 3.96
C GLN A 446 12.15 20.15 5.14
N GLY A 447 12.04 19.63 6.36
CA GLY A 447 12.38 20.34 7.59
C GLY A 447 11.36 21.39 8.07
N THR A 448 10.20 21.51 7.39
CA THR A 448 9.12 22.43 7.80
C THR A 448 7.87 21.67 8.24
N GLU A 449 7.38 20.72 7.44
CA GLU A 449 6.14 19.97 7.68
C GLU A 449 6.39 18.45 7.56
N ASP A 450 7.39 17.97 8.30
CA ASP A 450 7.81 16.55 8.25
C ASP A 450 6.69 15.59 8.68
N GLU A 451 5.76 16.02 9.53
CA GLU A 451 4.62 15.19 9.95
C GLU A 451 3.65 14.95 8.78
N LEU A 452 3.31 16.00 8.01
CA LEU A 452 2.44 15.86 6.85
C LEU A 452 3.05 14.94 5.80
N VAL A 453 4.34 15.13 5.49
CA VAL A 453 5.06 14.27 4.54
C VAL A 453 4.98 12.81 4.98
N ARG A 454 5.21 12.52 6.28
CA ARG A 454 5.11 11.17 6.83
C ARG A 454 3.70 10.57 6.70
N GLU A 455 2.64 11.34 6.95
CA GLU A 455 1.27 10.83 6.78
C GLU A 455 0.93 10.56 5.31
N ILE A 456 1.42 11.39 4.38
CA ILE A 456 1.27 11.15 2.94
C ILE A 456 2.07 9.91 2.50
N GLU A 457 3.29 9.74 3.01
CA GLU A 457 4.13 8.58 2.74
C GLU A 457 3.43 7.27 3.12
N LYS A 458 2.64 7.21 4.20
CA LYS A 458 1.86 5.99 4.55
C LYS A 458 0.86 5.59 3.46
N ILE A 459 0.23 6.58 2.81
CA ILE A 459 -0.67 6.32 1.67
C ILE A 459 0.15 5.81 0.48
N ALA A 460 1.29 6.44 0.19
CA ALA A 460 2.16 6.07 -0.92
C ALA A 460 2.83 4.69 -0.73
N GLU A 461 3.18 4.32 0.50
CA GLU A 461 3.65 2.97 0.86
C GLU A 461 2.58 1.92 0.60
N SER A 462 1.32 2.20 0.93
CA SER A 462 0.20 1.30 0.63
C SER A 462 -0.07 1.21 -0.88
N ALA A 463 0.10 2.31 -1.61
CA ALA A 463 0.03 2.32 -3.07
C ALA A 463 1.17 1.50 -3.69
N PHE A 464 2.40 1.57 -3.15
CA PHE A 464 3.51 0.72 -3.55
C PHE A 464 3.18 -0.77 -3.40
N LEU A 465 2.58 -1.18 -2.28
CA LEU A 465 2.13 -2.56 -2.09
C LEU A 465 1.13 -3.01 -3.16
N MET A 466 0.15 -2.16 -3.49
CA MET A 466 -0.80 -2.43 -4.58
C MET A 466 -0.09 -2.59 -5.92
N VAL A 467 0.84 -1.69 -6.26
CA VAL A 467 1.62 -1.73 -7.51
C VAL A 467 2.45 -3.02 -7.60
N VAL A 468 3.07 -3.47 -6.51
CA VAL A 468 3.83 -4.72 -6.47
C VAL A 468 2.95 -5.94 -6.74
N VAL A 469 1.79 -6.03 -6.08
CA VAL A 469 0.85 -7.14 -6.26
C VAL A 469 0.27 -7.13 -7.69
N PHE A 470 -0.07 -5.95 -8.22
CA PHE A 470 -0.54 -5.80 -9.58
C PHE A 470 0.54 -6.19 -10.60
N ALA A 471 1.78 -5.70 -10.46
CA ALA A 471 2.87 -6.06 -11.35
C ALA A 471 3.19 -7.57 -11.33
N LEU A 472 3.01 -8.24 -10.19
CA LEU A 472 3.10 -9.69 -10.11
C LEU A 472 1.96 -10.38 -10.88
N ALA A 473 0.73 -9.88 -10.80
CA ALA A 473 -0.40 -10.39 -11.58
C ALA A 473 -0.17 -10.18 -13.09
N VAL A 474 0.28 -9.00 -13.51
CA VAL A 474 0.68 -8.68 -14.89
C VAL A 474 1.76 -9.65 -15.36
N THR A 475 2.81 -9.86 -14.56
CA THR A 475 3.90 -10.79 -14.89
C THR A 475 3.36 -12.21 -15.13
N LYS A 476 2.50 -12.72 -14.24
CA LYS A 476 1.92 -14.06 -14.40
C LYS A 476 1.03 -14.20 -15.63
N CYS A 477 0.28 -13.16 -15.99
CA CYS A 477 -0.64 -13.21 -17.12
C CYS A 477 0.04 -12.92 -18.47
N ARG A 478 0.98 -11.97 -18.50
CA ARG A 478 1.52 -11.38 -19.73
C ARG A 478 2.90 -11.88 -20.10
N LEU A 479 3.67 -12.45 -19.18
CA LEU A 479 4.99 -13.02 -19.49
C LEU A 479 4.93 -14.55 -19.73
N ASP A 480 3.73 -15.13 -19.78
CA ASP A 480 3.54 -16.54 -20.14
C ASP A 480 3.98 -16.83 -21.60
N SER A 481 4.30 -18.07 -21.93
CA SER A 481 4.88 -18.45 -23.23
C SER A 481 3.99 -18.11 -24.44
N ARG A 482 2.71 -17.78 -24.22
CA ARG A 482 1.69 -17.54 -25.25
C ARG A 482 1.63 -16.12 -25.80
N THR A 483 2.18 -15.13 -25.08
CA THR A 483 2.13 -13.73 -25.51
C THR A 483 3.26 -13.37 -26.48
N ASN A 484 3.02 -12.37 -27.33
CA ASN A 484 3.99 -11.85 -28.28
C ASN A 484 5.26 -11.36 -27.55
N GLN A 485 6.43 -11.72 -28.08
CA GLN A 485 7.72 -11.34 -27.50
C GLN A 485 7.88 -9.82 -27.38
N GLU A 486 7.46 -9.06 -28.39
CA GLU A 486 7.55 -7.59 -28.35
C GLU A 486 6.72 -7.01 -27.20
N THR A 487 5.50 -7.51 -27.00
CA THR A 487 4.63 -7.10 -25.90
C THR A 487 5.24 -7.45 -24.54
N LYS A 488 5.87 -8.63 -24.40
CA LYS A 488 6.57 -9.02 -23.17
C LYS A 488 7.70 -8.06 -22.83
N LEU A 489 8.50 -7.67 -23.82
CA LEU A 489 9.60 -6.74 -23.64
C LEU A 489 9.10 -5.37 -23.20
N GLN A 490 8.08 -4.83 -23.88
CA GLN A 490 7.47 -3.55 -23.52
C GLN A 490 6.89 -3.54 -22.10
N ILE A 491 6.16 -4.60 -21.71
CA ILE A 491 5.61 -4.74 -20.36
C ILE A 491 6.72 -4.86 -19.32
N SER A 492 7.78 -5.63 -19.61
CA SER A 492 8.93 -5.79 -18.72
C SER A 492 9.62 -4.46 -18.43
N VAL A 493 9.86 -3.65 -19.47
CA VAL A 493 10.42 -2.30 -19.32
C VAL A 493 9.49 -1.41 -18.51
N ARG A 494 8.18 -1.40 -18.81
CA ARG A 494 7.20 -0.58 -18.07
C ARG A 494 7.13 -0.93 -16.58
N ILE A 495 7.23 -2.22 -16.23
CA ILE A 495 7.29 -2.66 -14.82
C ILE A 495 8.55 -2.15 -14.15
N LEU A 496 9.73 -2.29 -14.79
CA LEU A 496 10.99 -1.79 -14.22
C LEU A 496 10.98 -0.27 -14.03
N VAL A 497 10.46 0.48 -15.01
CA VAL A 497 10.31 1.94 -14.90
C VAL A 497 9.37 2.29 -13.75
N SER A 498 8.22 1.62 -13.65
CA SER A 498 7.24 1.87 -12.59
C SER A 498 7.79 1.55 -11.20
N PHE A 499 8.56 0.47 -11.06
CA PHE A 499 9.27 0.16 -9.81
C PHE A 499 10.34 1.19 -9.47
N SER A 500 11.05 1.72 -10.47
CA SER A 500 12.01 2.81 -10.24
C SER A 500 11.33 4.06 -9.67
N CYS A 501 10.12 4.39 -10.14
CA CYS A 501 9.34 5.52 -9.66
C CYS A 501 8.88 5.37 -8.21
N MET A 502 8.60 4.14 -7.77
CA MET A 502 8.08 3.85 -6.43
C MET A 502 9.16 3.42 -5.43
N GLU A 503 10.44 3.33 -5.83
CA GLU A 503 11.51 2.76 -5.01
C GLU A 503 11.70 3.48 -3.67
N TYR A 504 11.45 4.79 -3.62
CA TYR A 504 11.54 5.59 -2.39
C TYR A 504 10.64 5.04 -1.26
N PHE A 505 9.44 4.55 -1.60
CA PHE A 505 8.47 4.03 -0.63
C PHE A 505 8.76 2.59 -0.19
N ARG A 506 9.83 1.97 -0.70
CA ARG A 506 10.19 0.60 -0.35
C ARG A 506 10.82 0.54 1.04
N ARG A 507 9.97 0.44 2.08
CA ARG A 507 10.41 0.23 3.47
C ARG A 507 10.56 -1.26 3.86
N MET A 508 9.88 -2.15 3.14
CA MET A 508 9.84 -3.60 3.43
C MET A 508 10.48 -4.45 2.32
N ARG A 509 11.04 -5.61 2.70
CA ARG A 509 11.49 -6.62 1.75
C ARG A 509 10.32 -7.54 1.40
N LEU A 510 9.79 -7.39 0.19
CA LEU A 510 8.69 -8.21 -0.31
C LEU A 510 9.25 -9.26 -1.30
N PRO A 511 8.97 -10.56 -1.10
CA PRO A 511 9.37 -11.58 -2.07
C PRO A 511 8.71 -11.34 -3.44
N GLU A 512 7.45 -10.90 -3.46
CA GLU A 512 6.70 -10.59 -4.68
C GLU A 512 7.41 -9.55 -5.55
N TYR A 513 8.00 -8.52 -4.92
CA TYR A 513 8.78 -7.50 -5.61
C TYR A 513 10.04 -8.09 -6.26
N MET A 514 10.78 -8.93 -5.51
CA MET A 514 12.01 -9.55 -6.02
C MET A 514 11.72 -10.59 -7.10
N ASP A 515 10.64 -11.34 -6.98
CA ASP A 515 10.20 -12.32 -7.97
C ASP A 515 9.81 -11.64 -9.28
N THR A 516 9.05 -10.55 -9.20
CA THR A 516 8.69 -9.73 -10.36
C THR A 516 9.93 -9.16 -11.04
N ILE A 517 10.88 -8.57 -10.31
CA ILE A 517 12.14 -8.06 -10.90
C ILE A 517 12.89 -9.18 -11.61
N ARG A 518 13.09 -10.33 -10.97
CA ARG A 518 13.81 -11.45 -11.59
C ARG A 518 13.13 -11.91 -12.87
N ALA A 519 11.81 -12.02 -12.88
CA ALA A 519 11.06 -12.43 -14.06
C ALA A 519 11.21 -11.44 -15.23
N VAL A 520 11.05 -10.14 -14.99
CA VAL A 520 11.11 -9.12 -16.07
C VAL A 520 12.55 -8.87 -16.54
N VAL A 521 13.54 -8.94 -15.63
CA VAL A 521 14.96 -8.75 -15.98
C VAL A 521 15.45 -9.83 -16.93
N VAL A 522 14.99 -11.08 -16.78
CA VAL A 522 15.35 -12.16 -17.70
C VAL A 522 14.95 -11.84 -19.14
N SER A 523 13.80 -11.19 -19.34
CA SER A 523 13.38 -10.78 -20.69
C SER A 523 14.21 -9.60 -21.23
N VAL A 524 14.61 -8.68 -20.36
CA VAL A 524 15.38 -7.47 -20.76
C VAL A 524 16.85 -7.78 -21.00
N GLN A 525 17.46 -8.68 -20.22
CA GLN A 525 18.88 -9.05 -20.36
C GLN A 525 19.18 -9.86 -21.64
N GLU A 526 18.15 -10.35 -22.33
CA GLU A 526 18.27 -11.12 -23.57
C GLU A 526 18.02 -10.26 -24.82
N ASN A 527 17.66 -8.97 -24.66
CA ASN A 527 17.27 -8.10 -25.76
C ASN A 527 17.84 -6.69 -25.66
N GLU A 528 18.63 -6.30 -26.67
CA GLU A 528 19.26 -4.98 -26.76
C GLU A 528 18.25 -3.83 -26.74
N SER A 529 17.20 -3.87 -27.58
CA SER A 529 16.20 -2.79 -27.69
C SER A 529 15.48 -2.53 -26.37
N ALA A 530 15.09 -3.59 -25.66
CA ALA A 530 14.46 -3.48 -24.35
C ALA A 530 15.42 -2.92 -23.29
N CYS A 531 16.69 -3.35 -23.32
CA CYS A 531 17.73 -2.83 -22.43
C CYS A 531 17.98 -1.33 -22.69
N VAL A 532 18.07 -0.91 -23.95
CA VAL A 532 18.20 0.50 -24.34
C VAL A 532 16.99 1.30 -23.86
N SER A 533 15.77 0.83 -24.14
CA SER A 533 14.54 1.50 -23.71
C SER A 533 14.46 1.67 -22.18
N PHE A 534 14.90 0.67 -21.41
CA PHE A 534 14.99 0.78 -19.96
C PHE A 534 16.04 1.81 -19.52
N VAL A 535 17.24 1.81 -20.10
CA VAL A 535 18.31 2.76 -19.73
C VAL A 535 17.99 4.18 -20.15
N GLU A 536 17.30 4.38 -21.28
CA GLU A 536 16.86 5.70 -21.74
C GLU A 536 15.77 6.32 -20.85
N SER A 537 15.13 5.52 -19.98
CA SER A 537 14.17 6.01 -19.00
C SER A 537 14.81 6.66 -17.76
N ILE A 538 16.13 6.60 -17.61
CA ILE A 538 16.87 7.30 -16.55
C ILE A 538 16.66 8.81 -16.73
N PRO A 539 16.35 9.58 -15.67
CA PRO A 539 16.27 11.04 -15.74
C PRO A 539 17.54 11.63 -16.36
N SER A 540 17.41 12.66 -17.19
CA SER A 540 18.58 13.26 -17.83
C SER A 540 19.54 13.86 -16.79
N TYR A 541 20.81 14.04 -17.15
CA TYR A 541 21.78 14.68 -16.25
C TYR A 541 21.30 16.06 -15.80
N ASP A 542 20.65 16.79 -16.72
CA ASP A 542 20.05 18.09 -16.44
C ASP A 542 18.91 17.99 -15.43
N ASP A 543 18.00 17.01 -15.56
CA ASP A 543 16.92 16.75 -14.59
C ASP A 543 17.41 16.27 -13.21
N LEU A 544 18.63 15.71 -13.18
CA LEU A 544 19.31 15.27 -11.94
C LEU A 544 19.91 16.45 -11.19
N THR A 545 20.53 17.39 -11.91
CA THR A 545 21.26 18.51 -11.30
C THR A 545 20.47 19.80 -11.21
N ASN A 546 19.39 19.95 -11.97
CA ASN A 546 18.60 21.17 -12.06
C ASN A 546 17.13 20.98 -11.68
N LYS A 547 16.47 22.11 -11.38
CA LYS A 547 15.10 22.24 -10.88
C LYS A 547 14.03 22.15 -12.01
N HIS A 548 14.30 21.46 -13.11
CA HIS A 548 13.37 21.47 -14.25
C HIS A 548 12.03 20.79 -13.92
N GLY A 549 10.93 21.47 -14.28
CA GLY A 549 9.55 21.03 -14.04
C GLY A 549 8.85 21.59 -12.79
N TRP A 550 9.55 22.32 -11.90
CA TRP A 550 8.95 22.87 -10.68
C TRP A 550 8.56 24.34 -10.87
N PHE A 551 7.46 24.58 -11.59
CA PHE A 551 6.97 25.92 -11.86
C PHE A 551 6.52 26.62 -10.55
N ASN A 552 6.87 27.90 -10.39
CA ASN A 552 6.40 28.85 -9.34
C ASN A 552 7.02 28.81 -7.93
N LEU A 553 8.23 28.29 -7.75
CA LEU A 553 8.86 28.24 -6.41
C LEU A 553 10.05 29.20 -6.25
N PRO A 554 10.28 29.77 -5.04
CA PRO A 554 11.39 30.67 -4.77
C PRO A 554 12.72 30.07 -5.23
N LYS A 555 13.68 30.94 -5.58
CA LYS A 555 15.07 30.59 -5.92
C LYS A 555 15.82 30.02 -4.70
N VAL A 556 15.37 28.88 -4.16
CA VAL A 556 16.23 28.02 -3.35
C VAL A 556 17.11 27.26 -4.34
N ALA A 557 18.43 27.35 -4.16
CA ALA A 557 19.36 26.58 -4.97
C ALA A 557 19.05 25.09 -4.76
N TYR A 558 18.62 24.43 -5.84
CA TYR A 558 18.35 23.00 -5.81
C TYR A 558 19.67 22.26 -5.58
N LEU A 559 19.70 21.39 -4.57
CA LEU A 559 20.85 20.55 -4.28
C LEU A 559 20.50 19.08 -4.53
N TRP A 560 21.03 18.52 -5.62
CA TRP A 560 20.75 17.15 -6.05
C TRP A 560 21.10 16.09 -4.99
N SER A 561 22.11 16.34 -4.15
CA SER A 561 22.58 15.38 -3.14
C SER A 561 21.66 15.26 -1.91
N THR A 562 20.62 16.09 -1.80
CA THR A 562 19.62 16.02 -0.71
C THR A 562 18.26 15.53 -1.20
N ASP A 563 18.10 15.29 -2.51
CA ASP A 563 16.87 14.74 -3.08
C ASP A 563 16.82 13.22 -2.86
N GLU A 564 16.25 12.80 -1.74
CA GLU A 564 16.16 11.38 -1.37
C GLU A 564 15.27 10.56 -2.32
N VAL A 565 14.23 11.18 -2.89
CA VAL A 565 13.27 10.52 -3.80
C VAL A 565 13.96 10.18 -5.12
N GLN A 566 14.67 11.14 -5.71
CA GLN A 566 15.45 10.91 -6.92
C GLN A 566 16.62 9.96 -6.66
N THR A 567 17.28 10.11 -5.52
CA THR A 567 18.38 9.22 -5.11
C THR A 567 17.93 7.76 -5.01
N ALA A 568 16.74 7.50 -4.46
CA ALA A 568 16.16 6.15 -4.42
C ALA A 568 15.87 5.59 -5.82
N ARG A 569 15.36 6.42 -6.73
CA ARG A 569 15.13 6.03 -8.12
C ARG A 569 16.45 5.69 -8.83
N ILE A 570 17.50 6.48 -8.68
CA ILE A 570 18.81 6.17 -9.27
C ILE A 570 19.42 4.92 -8.65
N LEU A 571 19.27 4.73 -7.34
CA LEU A 571 19.68 3.50 -6.67
C LEU A 571 19.01 2.26 -7.29
N PHE A 572 17.74 2.34 -7.69
CA PHE A 572 17.08 1.24 -8.41
C PHE A 572 17.80 0.91 -9.72
N TYR A 573 18.04 1.91 -10.58
CA TYR A 573 18.76 1.72 -11.85
C TYR A 573 20.17 1.16 -11.64
N MET A 574 20.89 1.66 -10.62
CA MET A 574 22.25 1.22 -10.31
C MET A 574 22.32 -0.25 -9.88
N ARG A 575 21.21 -0.84 -9.42
CA ARG A 575 21.11 -2.27 -9.10
C ARG A 575 20.68 -3.14 -10.27
N VAL A 576 19.84 -2.61 -11.17
CA VAL A 576 19.23 -3.40 -12.25
C VAL A 576 20.09 -3.41 -13.50
N ILE A 577 20.64 -2.28 -13.95
CA ILE A 577 21.45 -2.23 -15.18
C ILE A 577 22.66 -3.19 -15.18
N PRO A 578 23.36 -3.48 -14.04
CA PRO A 578 24.45 -4.44 -14.05
C PRO A 578 24.05 -5.83 -14.53
N THR A 579 22.78 -6.23 -14.40
CA THR A 579 22.30 -7.55 -14.83
C THR A 579 22.07 -7.64 -16.33
N CYS A 580 21.95 -6.51 -17.04
CA CYS A 580 21.75 -6.46 -18.49
C CYS A 580 22.83 -5.65 -19.22
N VAL A 581 23.93 -5.29 -18.54
CA VAL A 581 25.01 -4.44 -19.08
C VAL A 581 25.70 -5.03 -20.31
N GLU A 582 25.65 -6.36 -20.47
CA GLU A 582 26.20 -7.06 -21.64
C GLU A 582 25.43 -6.76 -22.93
N GLN A 583 24.12 -6.54 -22.86
CA GLN A 583 23.29 -6.17 -24.02
C GLN A 583 23.22 -4.66 -24.24
N LEU A 584 23.88 -3.86 -23.39
CA LEU A 584 23.82 -2.42 -23.47
C LEU A 584 24.92 -1.88 -24.40
N PRO A 585 24.56 -1.21 -25.51
CA PRO A 585 25.56 -0.65 -26.42
C PRO A 585 26.44 0.39 -25.75
N ALA A 586 27.72 0.42 -26.14
CA ALA A 586 28.71 1.34 -25.58
C ALA A 586 28.29 2.81 -25.69
N TYR A 587 27.67 3.23 -26.80
CA TYR A 587 27.21 4.61 -26.99
C TYR A 587 26.10 5.00 -26.01
N VAL A 588 25.17 4.08 -25.68
CA VAL A 588 24.10 4.32 -24.71
C VAL A 588 24.67 4.39 -23.30
N PHE A 589 25.58 3.48 -22.95
CA PHE A 589 26.27 3.52 -21.66
C PHE A 589 27.02 4.85 -21.48
N ARG A 590 27.78 5.27 -22.49
CA ARG A 590 28.52 6.55 -22.50
C ARG A 590 27.60 7.75 -22.31
N LYS A 591 26.45 7.77 -22.97
CA LYS A 591 25.52 8.90 -22.97
C LYS A 591 24.68 8.99 -21.68
N MET A 592 24.15 7.86 -21.20
CA MET A 592 23.13 7.84 -20.15
C MET A 592 23.67 7.36 -18.80
N VAL A 593 24.43 6.26 -18.78
CA VAL A 593 24.82 5.59 -17.53
C VAL A 593 26.07 6.23 -16.94
N ALA A 594 27.11 6.45 -17.72
CA ALA A 594 28.40 6.94 -17.23
C ALA A 594 28.28 8.31 -16.50
N PRO A 595 27.59 9.34 -17.05
CA PRO A 595 27.45 10.63 -16.36
C PRO A 595 26.73 10.49 -15.02
N THR A 596 25.63 9.73 -14.99
CA THR A 596 24.84 9.47 -13.78
C THR A 596 25.63 8.68 -12.74
N MET A 597 26.33 7.64 -13.17
CA MET A 597 27.18 6.82 -12.31
C MET A 597 28.26 7.66 -11.62
N PHE A 598 29.00 8.50 -12.37
CA PHE A 598 30.05 9.34 -11.79
C PHE A 598 29.54 10.46 -10.89
N LEU A 599 28.37 11.02 -11.19
CA LEU A 599 27.70 11.97 -10.30
C LEU A 599 27.44 11.31 -8.93
N TYR A 600 26.79 10.14 -8.94
CA TYR A 600 26.39 9.45 -7.72
C TYR A 600 27.51 8.68 -7.01
N MET A 601 28.66 8.44 -7.65
CA MET A 601 29.87 8.00 -6.96
C MET A 601 30.33 9.01 -5.89
N GLY A 602 30.06 10.31 -6.12
CA GLY A 602 30.36 11.38 -5.17
C GLY A 602 29.21 11.71 -4.22
N HIS A 603 28.18 10.87 -4.11
CA HIS A 603 27.01 11.13 -3.26
C HIS A 603 27.28 10.75 -1.80
N SER A 604 26.85 11.57 -0.84
CA SER A 604 27.05 11.36 0.62
C SER A 604 26.48 10.03 1.15
N ASN A 605 25.37 9.57 0.58
CA ASN A 605 24.81 8.25 0.83
C ASN A 605 25.71 7.12 0.29
N GLY A 606 26.48 6.50 1.19
CA GLY A 606 27.42 5.43 0.86
C GLY A 606 26.81 4.19 0.22
N LYS A 607 25.49 3.93 0.35
CA LYS A 607 24.83 2.84 -0.39
C LYS A 607 24.86 3.13 -1.89
N VAL A 608 24.47 4.33 -2.29
CA VAL A 608 24.38 4.69 -3.71
C VAL A 608 25.76 4.76 -4.33
N ALA A 609 26.72 5.37 -3.63
CA ALA A 609 28.12 5.37 -4.05
C ALA A 609 28.63 3.93 -4.30
N ARG A 610 28.37 2.99 -3.38
CA ARG A 610 28.74 1.57 -3.52
C ARG A 610 28.13 0.92 -4.77
N TYR A 611 26.85 1.15 -5.04
CA TYR A 611 26.22 0.61 -6.25
C TYR A 611 26.74 1.26 -7.53
N SER A 612 27.11 2.55 -7.52
CA SER A 612 27.79 3.18 -8.65
C SER A 612 29.17 2.57 -8.93
N HIS A 613 29.96 2.24 -7.89
CA HIS A 613 31.19 1.46 -8.09
C HIS A 613 30.89 0.05 -8.63
N SER A 614 29.82 -0.59 -8.18
CA SER A 614 29.40 -1.91 -8.66
C SER A 614 28.99 -1.87 -10.14
N MET A 615 28.35 -0.78 -10.57
CA MET A 615 28.04 -0.52 -11.98
C MET A 615 29.30 -0.44 -12.84
N PHE A 616 30.30 0.32 -12.37
CA PHE A 616 31.58 0.43 -13.06
C PHE A 616 32.25 -0.95 -13.19
N VAL A 617 32.29 -1.72 -12.10
CA VAL A 617 32.83 -3.09 -12.09
C VAL A 617 32.10 -3.98 -13.11
N ALA A 618 30.77 -3.94 -13.12
CA ALA A 618 29.96 -4.72 -14.06
C ALA A 618 30.25 -4.33 -15.52
N PHE A 619 30.35 -3.02 -15.82
CA PHE A 619 30.71 -2.55 -17.15
C PHE A 619 32.13 -2.99 -17.55
N MET A 620 33.13 -2.86 -16.66
CA MET A 620 34.49 -3.32 -16.94
C MET A 620 34.55 -4.83 -17.20
N SER A 621 33.79 -5.61 -16.43
CA SER A 621 33.75 -7.07 -16.51
C SER A 621 32.92 -7.59 -17.69
N SER A 622 32.02 -6.76 -18.24
CA SER A 622 31.11 -7.18 -19.32
C SER A 622 31.84 -7.62 -20.59
N GLY A 623 31.28 -8.64 -21.25
CA GLY A 623 31.83 -9.34 -22.41
C GLY A 623 31.94 -8.52 -23.69
N LYS A 624 32.37 -9.22 -24.75
CA LYS A 624 32.73 -8.66 -26.06
C LYS A 624 31.48 -8.32 -26.87
N ASP A 625 31.23 -7.03 -27.07
CA ASP A 625 30.27 -6.53 -28.07
C ASP A 625 30.60 -7.14 -29.45
N THR A 626 29.61 -7.17 -30.34
CA THR A 626 29.83 -7.40 -31.79
C THR A 626 30.77 -6.34 -32.39
N ASN A 627 30.82 -5.14 -31.78
CA ASN A 627 31.77 -4.05 -32.04
C ASN A 627 32.83 -3.96 -30.91
N GLN A 628 33.73 -4.94 -30.85
CA GLN A 628 34.72 -5.07 -29.75
C GLN A 628 35.57 -3.81 -29.52
N ASP A 629 35.87 -3.05 -30.57
CA ASP A 629 36.78 -1.90 -30.50
C ASP A 629 36.18 -0.71 -29.75
N GLU A 630 34.90 -0.38 -29.97
CA GLU A 630 34.27 0.80 -29.35
C GLU A 630 34.10 0.63 -27.83
N ARG A 631 33.69 -0.57 -27.39
CA ARG A 631 33.52 -0.86 -25.96
C ARG A 631 34.86 -0.89 -25.24
N ALA A 632 35.88 -1.52 -25.85
CA ALA A 632 37.21 -1.58 -25.28
C ALA A 632 37.83 -0.18 -25.13
N GLN A 633 37.70 0.66 -26.16
CA GLN A 633 38.13 2.06 -26.12
C GLN A 633 37.38 2.85 -25.03
N LEU A 634 36.07 2.66 -24.92
CA LEU A 634 35.29 3.32 -23.87
C LEU A 634 35.73 2.88 -22.47
N LYS A 635 35.97 1.59 -22.24
CA LYS A 635 36.50 1.08 -20.96
C LYS A 635 37.79 1.79 -20.56
N GLU A 636 38.74 1.95 -21.48
CA GLU A 636 39.98 2.69 -21.22
C GLU A 636 39.72 4.17 -20.93
N GLN A 637 38.89 4.84 -21.72
CA GLN A 637 38.57 6.25 -21.52
C GLN A 637 37.92 6.54 -20.16
N LEU A 638 37.04 5.66 -19.69
CA LEU A 638 36.32 5.86 -18.43
C LEU A 638 37.20 5.65 -17.19
N VAL A 639 38.33 4.92 -17.30
CA VAL A 639 39.23 4.65 -16.17
C VAL A 639 39.85 5.92 -15.62
N PHE A 640 40.24 6.86 -16.49
CA PHE A 640 40.81 8.14 -16.08
C PHE A 640 39.86 8.90 -15.15
N TYR A 641 38.60 9.03 -15.57
CA TYR A 641 37.54 9.66 -14.78
C TYR A 641 37.22 8.88 -13.50
N TYR A 642 37.14 7.54 -13.59
CA TYR A 642 36.84 6.70 -12.44
C TYR A 642 37.87 6.83 -11.32
N ILE A 643 39.16 6.74 -11.65
CA ILE A 643 40.23 6.81 -10.66
C ILE A 643 40.30 8.20 -10.04
N GLN A 644 40.27 9.25 -10.86
CA GLN A 644 40.24 10.62 -10.37
C GLN A 644 39.07 10.82 -9.39
N ARG A 645 37.85 10.49 -9.81
CA ARG A 645 36.65 10.71 -9.00
C ARG A 645 36.63 9.88 -7.72
N SER A 646 37.09 8.64 -7.78
CA SER A 646 37.16 7.75 -6.60
C SER A 646 38.15 8.28 -5.57
N LEU A 647 39.32 8.75 -5.99
CA LEU A 647 40.38 9.22 -5.10
C LEU A 647 40.12 10.64 -4.56
N GLU A 648 39.40 11.49 -5.29
CA GLU A 648 38.90 12.78 -4.79
C GLU A 648 38.03 12.59 -3.53
N GLY A 649 37.11 11.62 -3.56
CA GLY A 649 36.19 11.36 -2.46
C GLY A 649 36.74 10.50 -1.31
N TYR A 650 37.89 9.85 -1.48
CA TYR A 650 38.48 8.96 -0.47
C TYR A 650 39.34 9.72 0.54
N PRO A 651 39.24 9.45 1.87
CA PRO A 651 38.49 8.36 2.53
C PRO A 651 37.04 8.63 2.95
N GLY A 652 36.50 9.82 2.70
CA GLY A 652 35.18 10.23 3.20
C GLY A 652 34.00 9.56 2.47
N ILE A 653 33.72 10.02 1.25
CA ILE A 653 32.53 9.62 0.49
C ILE A 653 32.74 8.26 -0.20
N THR A 654 33.94 8.04 -0.72
CA THR A 654 34.25 6.87 -1.54
C THR A 654 34.35 5.61 -0.68
N PRO A 655 33.50 4.58 -0.88
CA PRO A 655 33.64 3.31 -0.18
C PRO A 655 34.88 2.57 -0.65
N PHE A 656 35.81 2.27 0.28
CA PHE A 656 37.07 1.58 -0.03
C PHE A 656 36.86 0.27 -0.80
N GLU A 657 35.95 -0.59 -0.35
CA GLU A 657 35.65 -1.88 -0.99
C GLU A 657 35.20 -1.72 -2.46
N GLY A 658 34.37 -0.70 -2.73
CA GLY A 658 33.91 -0.38 -4.08
C GLY A 658 35.05 0.09 -4.98
N MET A 659 35.91 0.98 -4.48
CA MET A 659 37.11 1.44 -5.19
C MET A 659 38.08 0.29 -5.49
N THR A 660 38.39 -0.54 -4.49
CA THR A 660 39.31 -1.68 -4.66
C THR A 660 38.79 -2.68 -5.68
N SER A 661 37.48 -2.93 -5.70
CA SER A 661 36.85 -3.84 -6.66
C SER A 661 36.88 -3.27 -8.08
N GLY A 662 36.68 -1.96 -8.26
CA GLY A 662 36.86 -1.32 -9.57
C GLY A 662 38.31 -1.31 -10.05
N VAL A 663 39.27 -1.08 -9.15
CA VAL A 663 40.71 -1.21 -9.44
C VAL A 663 41.07 -2.65 -9.82
N ALA A 664 40.55 -3.65 -9.11
CA ALA A 664 40.77 -5.05 -9.50
C ALA A 664 40.14 -5.37 -10.86
N ALA A 665 38.93 -4.86 -11.14
CA ALA A 665 38.24 -5.07 -12.40
C ALA A 665 38.99 -4.44 -13.59
N LEU A 666 39.47 -3.19 -13.46
CA LEU A 666 40.21 -2.54 -14.55
C LEU A 666 41.54 -3.26 -14.83
N VAL A 667 42.26 -3.71 -13.80
CA VAL A 667 43.53 -4.43 -13.99
C VAL A 667 43.33 -5.79 -14.67
N ARG A 668 42.22 -6.47 -14.37
CA ARG A 668 41.91 -7.80 -14.93
C ARG A 668 41.34 -7.76 -16.34
N HIS A 669 40.55 -6.75 -16.67
CA HIS A 669 39.74 -6.73 -17.90
C HIS A 669 40.25 -5.77 -18.97
N LEU A 670 41.24 -4.93 -18.67
CA LEU A 670 41.92 -4.11 -19.68
C LEU A 670 43.07 -4.88 -20.36
N PRO A 671 43.48 -4.45 -21.57
CA PRO A 671 44.65 -4.99 -22.23
C PRO A 671 45.93 -4.88 -21.38
N ALA A 672 46.79 -5.88 -21.49
CA ALA A 672 48.13 -5.85 -20.89
C ALA A 672 48.91 -4.62 -21.38
N GLY A 673 49.53 -3.89 -20.45
CA GLY A 673 50.27 -2.66 -20.77
C GLY A 673 49.39 -1.44 -21.08
N SER A 674 48.08 -1.48 -20.84
CA SER A 674 47.20 -0.31 -21.06
C SER A 674 47.65 0.90 -20.24
N LEU A 675 47.72 2.08 -20.88
CA LEU A 675 48.07 3.35 -20.25
C LEU A 675 47.17 3.71 -19.07
N SER A 676 45.91 3.26 -19.12
CA SER A 676 44.92 3.43 -18.07
C SER A 676 45.34 2.74 -16.76
N ILE A 677 46.02 1.59 -16.85
CA ILE A 677 46.53 0.86 -15.69
C ILE A 677 47.72 1.60 -15.08
N PHE A 678 48.64 2.10 -15.91
CA PHE A 678 49.77 2.92 -15.44
C PHE A 678 49.27 4.19 -14.73
N TYR A 679 48.29 4.88 -15.32
CA TYR A 679 47.66 6.05 -14.71
C TYR A 679 47.03 5.71 -13.35
N CYS A 680 46.25 4.62 -13.29
CA CYS A 680 45.63 4.15 -12.04
C CYS A 680 46.66 3.96 -10.93
N ILE A 681 47.76 3.27 -11.21
CA ILE A 681 48.81 2.99 -10.22
C ILE A 681 49.51 4.28 -9.78
N HIS A 682 49.79 5.18 -10.72
CA HIS A 682 50.39 6.48 -10.39
C HIS A 682 49.50 7.28 -9.45
N CYS A 683 48.21 7.42 -9.75
CA CYS A 683 47.27 8.16 -8.90
C CYS A 683 47.08 7.51 -7.52
N LEU A 684 47.10 6.18 -7.43
CA LEU A 684 47.05 5.47 -6.15
C LEU A 684 48.30 5.74 -5.31
N ALA A 685 49.49 5.71 -5.92
CA ALA A 685 50.75 6.03 -5.26
C ALA A 685 50.78 7.49 -4.78
N GLU A 686 50.35 8.42 -5.63
CA GLU A 686 50.24 9.84 -5.29
C GLU A 686 49.24 10.08 -4.14
N LYS A 687 48.08 9.43 -4.18
CA LYS A 687 47.10 9.52 -3.09
C LYS A 687 47.66 8.92 -1.80
N ALA A 688 48.33 7.77 -1.85
CA ALA A 688 48.99 7.18 -0.68
C ALA A 688 50.02 8.14 -0.06
N ASN A 689 50.87 8.76 -0.90
CA ASN A 689 51.84 9.77 -0.47
C ASN A 689 51.15 10.95 0.23
N SER A 690 50.09 11.49 -0.39
CA SER A 690 49.33 12.62 0.16
C SER A 690 48.75 12.30 1.55
N LEU A 691 48.17 11.11 1.72
CA LEU A 691 47.57 10.68 2.98
C LEU A 691 48.64 10.43 4.05
N CYS A 692 49.77 9.84 3.69
CA CYS A 692 50.88 9.65 4.62
C CYS A 692 51.49 10.99 5.06
N SER A 693 51.67 11.93 4.13
CA SER A 693 52.31 13.23 4.40
C SER A 693 51.51 14.13 5.35
N VAL A 694 50.18 14.03 5.32
CA VAL A 694 49.27 14.77 6.22
C VAL A 694 49.41 14.30 7.67
N VAL A 695 49.76 13.03 7.89
CA VAL A 695 49.85 12.42 9.23
C VAL A 695 51.27 12.43 9.79
N SER A 696 52.29 12.65 8.96
CA SER A 696 53.70 12.78 9.37
C SER A 696 53.99 13.93 10.36
N THR A 697 53.01 14.77 10.67
CA THR A 697 53.07 15.85 11.67
C THR A 697 52.60 15.44 13.08
N CYS A 698 52.10 14.23 13.30
CA CYS A 698 51.58 13.73 14.58
C CYS A 698 52.36 12.53 15.18
N GLU A 699 52.15 12.30 16.48
CA GLU A 699 52.93 11.46 17.41
C GLU A 699 53.29 10.02 16.92
N THR A 700 54.44 9.52 17.42
CA THR A 700 55.11 8.27 17.04
C THR A 700 54.30 7.00 17.31
N ASP A 701 53.28 7.05 18.18
CA ASP A 701 52.50 5.88 18.59
C ASP A 701 51.41 5.47 17.58
N LEU A 702 50.97 6.38 16.69
CA LEU A 702 50.00 6.06 15.64
C LEU A 702 50.57 5.08 14.59
N TRP A 703 51.87 5.19 14.30
CA TRP A 703 52.57 4.38 13.28
C TRP A 703 52.83 2.93 13.70
N LYS A 704 52.71 2.60 14.99
CA LYS A 704 52.86 1.23 15.48
C LYS A 704 51.63 0.37 15.19
N ASN A 705 50.43 0.95 15.30
CA ASN A 705 49.17 0.22 15.15
C ASN A 705 48.49 0.49 13.80
N TRP A 706 48.86 1.57 13.09
CA TRP A 706 48.20 2.01 11.85
C TRP A 706 46.68 2.14 11.99
N GLU A 707 46.22 2.51 13.18
CA GLU A 707 44.81 2.71 13.51
C GLU A 707 44.48 4.21 13.48
N GLY A 708 43.18 4.55 13.36
CA GLY A 708 42.72 5.93 13.32
C GLY A 708 43.09 6.64 12.01
N GLU A 709 43.77 7.78 12.10
CA GLU A 709 44.05 8.66 10.94
C GLU A 709 44.98 8.04 9.88
N LEU A 710 45.75 7.01 10.23
CA LEU A 710 46.62 6.26 9.30
C LEU A 710 45.90 5.12 8.57
N GLU A 711 44.71 4.71 9.04
CA GLU A 711 43.97 3.58 8.46
C GLU A 711 43.67 3.78 6.96
N PRO A 712 43.25 4.98 6.49
CA PRO A 712 43.09 5.24 5.06
C PRO A 712 44.36 5.09 4.23
N ALA A 713 45.49 5.61 4.73
CA ALA A 713 46.77 5.53 4.04
C ALA A 713 47.24 4.07 3.93
N LYS A 714 47.12 3.32 5.04
CA LYS A 714 47.40 1.88 5.08
C LYS A 714 46.59 1.12 4.04
N LYS A 715 45.28 1.38 3.96
CA LYS A 715 44.38 0.71 3.01
C LYS A 715 44.79 0.92 1.55
N VAL A 716 45.20 2.13 1.17
CA VAL A 716 45.69 2.41 -0.19
C VAL A 716 47.03 1.73 -0.46
N LEU A 717 47.93 1.73 0.52
CA LEU A 717 49.22 1.01 0.43
C LEU A 717 48.99 -0.51 0.30
N ASP A 718 48.12 -1.10 1.12
CA ASP A 718 47.73 -2.51 1.05
C ASP A 718 47.14 -2.85 -0.32
N LEU A 719 46.36 -1.94 -0.93
CA LEU A 719 45.85 -2.11 -2.28
C LEU A 719 47.00 -2.14 -3.30
N LEU A 720 47.94 -1.20 -3.24
CA LEU A 720 49.13 -1.17 -4.12
C LEU A 720 49.98 -2.44 -3.95
N LEU A 721 50.14 -2.95 -2.73
CA LEU A 721 50.84 -4.20 -2.47
C LEU A 721 50.12 -5.40 -3.11
N ARG A 722 48.79 -5.49 -2.95
CA ARG A 722 47.99 -6.53 -3.60
C ARG A 722 48.09 -6.47 -5.13
N LEU A 723 48.21 -5.27 -5.70
CA LEU A 723 48.38 -5.09 -7.14
C LEU A 723 49.65 -5.74 -7.69
N LEU A 724 50.72 -5.93 -6.89
CA LEU A 724 51.93 -6.64 -7.33
C LEU A 724 51.61 -8.05 -7.88
N SER A 725 50.65 -8.73 -7.26
CA SER A 725 50.19 -10.06 -7.67
C SER A 725 49.20 -10.05 -8.83
N LEU A 726 48.56 -8.91 -9.13
CA LEU A 726 47.44 -8.83 -10.08
C LEU A 726 47.80 -8.17 -11.41
N VAL A 727 48.72 -7.20 -11.42
CA VAL A 727 49.05 -6.44 -12.64
C VAL A 727 49.78 -7.30 -13.66
N ASP A 728 49.70 -6.95 -14.93
CA ASP A 728 50.50 -7.61 -15.97
C ASP A 728 52.01 -7.33 -15.78
N ILE A 729 52.85 -8.24 -16.30
CA ILE A 729 54.31 -8.15 -16.19
C ILE A 729 54.89 -6.87 -16.83
N GLN A 730 54.21 -6.27 -17.81
CA GLN A 730 54.62 -5.01 -18.44
C GLN A 730 54.45 -3.80 -17.50
N VAL A 731 53.45 -3.86 -16.61
CA VAL A 731 53.13 -2.77 -15.67
C VAL A 731 53.90 -2.92 -14.36
N LEU A 732 54.28 -4.15 -14.02
CA LEU A 732 54.91 -4.53 -12.76
C LEU A 732 56.15 -3.69 -12.39
N PRO A 733 57.12 -3.41 -13.30
CA PRO A 733 58.30 -2.62 -12.96
C PRO A 733 57.95 -1.20 -12.49
N SER A 734 56.99 -0.55 -13.15
CA SER A 734 56.55 0.80 -12.78
C SER A 734 55.88 0.82 -11.40
N LEU A 735 55.04 -0.18 -11.10
CA LEU A 735 54.43 -0.33 -9.78
C LEU A 735 55.48 -0.53 -8.69
N MET A 736 56.45 -1.43 -8.91
CA MET A 736 57.54 -1.70 -7.97
C MET A 736 58.40 -0.46 -7.70
N LYS A 737 58.68 0.34 -8.73
CA LYS A 737 59.41 1.60 -8.62
C LYS A 737 58.64 2.63 -7.78
N LEU A 738 57.37 2.86 -8.08
CA LEU A 738 56.54 3.81 -7.32
C LEU A 738 56.37 3.37 -5.85
N LEU A 739 56.10 2.09 -5.61
CA LEU A 739 56.04 1.53 -4.25
C LEU A 739 57.35 1.73 -3.49
N ALA A 740 58.50 1.48 -4.11
CA ALA A 740 59.80 1.71 -3.47
C ALA A 740 60.01 3.18 -3.10
N GLN A 741 59.63 4.11 -3.98
CA GLN A 741 59.71 5.55 -3.72
C GLN A 741 58.82 5.98 -2.56
N GLU A 742 57.63 5.40 -2.42
CA GLU A 742 56.73 5.70 -1.32
C GLU A 742 57.21 5.10 0.01
N ILE A 743 57.62 3.83 0.01
CA ILE A 743 58.08 3.14 1.23
C ILE A 743 59.30 3.85 1.84
N VAL A 744 60.26 4.30 1.02
CA VAL A 744 61.47 4.99 1.51
C VAL A 744 61.15 6.32 2.21
N LYS A 745 60.02 6.96 1.91
CA LYS A 745 59.59 8.23 2.55
C LYS A 745 58.90 8.03 3.90
N LEU A 746 58.44 6.81 4.22
CA LEU A 746 57.73 6.54 5.46
C LEU A 746 58.66 6.59 6.69
N PRO A 747 58.14 6.82 7.90
CA PRO A 747 58.89 6.62 9.15
C PRO A 747 59.37 5.18 9.32
N VAL A 748 60.39 4.98 10.15
CA VAL A 748 61.08 3.68 10.33
C VAL A 748 60.11 2.57 10.77
N GLU A 749 59.18 2.87 11.67
CA GLU A 749 58.14 1.94 12.13
C GLU A 749 57.22 1.51 10.98
N GLY A 750 56.84 2.46 10.11
CA GLY A 750 56.03 2.20 8.93
C GLY A 750 56.78 1.40 7.87
N GLN A 751 58.05 1.74 7.62
CA GLN A 751 58.94 0.98 6.73
C GLN A 751 59.06 -0.48 7.17
N ASN A 752 59.35 -0.72 8.45
CA ASN A 752 59.51 -2.06 9.00
C ASN A 752 58.24 -2.89 8.86
N THR A 753 57.07 -2.28 9.09
CA THR A 753 55.78 -2.97 8.97
C THR A 753 55.52 -3.43 7.53
N ILE A 754 55.68 -2.54 6.55
CA ILE A 754 55.44 -2.84 5.13
C ILE A 754 56.50 -3.81 4.59
N LEU A 755 57.77 -3.65 4.97
CA LEU A 755 58.82 -4.58 4.59
C LEU A 755 58.52 -5.99 5.09
N ASN A 756 58.08 -6.15 6.35
CA ASN A 756 57.69 -7.46 6.88
C ASN A 756 56.52 -8.08 6.09
N GLN A 757 55.51 -7.29 5.72
CA GLN A 757 54.41 -7.76 4.87
C GLN A 757 54.90 -8.17 3.48
N LEU A 758 55.81 -7.40 2.87
CA LEU A 758 56.42 -7.74 1.58
C LEU A 758 57.25 -9.01 1.65
N TYR A 759 58.06 -9.19 2.69
CA TYR A 759 58.81 -10.43 2.92
C TYR A 759 57.88 -11.63 3.01
N GLN A 760 56.79 -11.50 3.78
CA GLN A 760 55.77 -12.53 3.88
C GLN A 760 55.11 -12.81 2.52
N HIS A 761 54.68 -11.76 1.81
CA HIS A 761 54.01 -11.89 0.51
C HIS A 761 54.91 -12.56 -0.55
N VAL A 762 56.19 -12.23 -0.59
CA VAL A 762 57.15 -12.85 -1.52
C VAL A 762 57.47 -14.28 -1.10
N ALA A 763 57.58 -14.57 0.20
CA ALA A 763 57.81 -15.91 0.71
C ALA A 763 56.67 -16.86 0.33
N GLU A 764 55.42 -16.42 0.57
CA GLU A 764 54.17 -17.15 0.32
C GLU A 764 53.76 -17.17 -1.17
N SER A 765 54.42 -16.40 -2.04
CA SER A 765 54.06 -16.37 -3.47
C SER A 765 54.46 -17.65 -4.19
N ASP A 766 53.48 -18.30 -4.83
CA ASP A 766 53.65 -19.45 -5.72
C ASP A 766 53.98 -19.06 -7.17
N ASP A 767 54.00 -17.76 -7.50
CA ASP A 767 54.30 -17.26 -8.85
C ASP A 767 55.81 -17.33 -9.13
N VAL A 768 56.25 -18.49 -9.63
CA VAL A 768 57.64 -18.76 -9.99
C VAL A 768 58.19 -17.80 -11.05
N THR A 769 57.34 -17.12 -11.83
CA THR A 769 57.78 -16.22 -12.89
C THR A 769 58.16 -14.85 -12.34
N ARG A 770 57.42 -14.32 -11.37
CA ARG A 770 57.67 -12.99 -10.79
C ARG A 770 58.60 -13.04 -9.57
N LYS A 771 58.64 -14.17 -8.86
CA LYS A 771 59.35 -14.32 -7.59
C LYS A 771 60.83 -13.91 -7.64
N PRO A 772 61.64 -14.28 -8.66
CA PRO A 772 63.04 -13.83 -8.73
C PRO A 772 63.17 -12.30 -8.78
N THR A 773 62.34 -11.65 -9.58
CA THR A 773 62.29 -10.19 -9.73
C THR A 773 61.87 -9.52 -8.41
N PHE A 774 60.88 -10.08 -7.71
CA PHE A 774 60.47 -9.58 -6.40
C PHE A 774 61.55 -9.72 -5.34
N VAL A 775 62.26 -10.86 -5.26
CA VAL A 775 63.35 -11.06 -4.30
C VAL A 775 64.45 -10.03 -4.53
N SER A 776 64.89 -9.84 -5.77
CA SER A 776 65.95 -8.88 -6.11
C SER A 776 65.55 -7.44 -5.77
N TRP A 777 64.30 -7.06 -6.07
CA TRP A 777 63.78 -5.74 -5.76
C TRP A 777 63.63 -5.52 -4.25
N LEU A 778 63.10 -6.49 -3.51
CA LEU A 778 62.89 -6.39 -2.07
C LEU A 778 64.22 -6.24 -1.31
N GLN A 779 65.27 -6.96 -1.73
CA GLN A 779 66.62 -6.77 -1.19
C GLN A 779 67.14 -5.35 -1.43
N SER A 780 66.94 -4.81 -2.64
CA SER A 780 67.33 -3.45 -3.00
C SER A 780 66.57 -2.40 -2.18
N LEU A 781 65.27 -2.59 -2.01
CA LEU A 781 64.42 -1.73 -1.19
C LEU A 781 64.83 -1.75 0.28
N SER A 782 65.04 -2.94 0.85
CA SER A 782 65.49 -3.10 2.25
C SER A 782 66.82 -2.39 2.50
N TYR A 783 67.73 -2.43 1.54
CA TYR A 783 69.00 -1.69 1.61
C TYR A 783 68.79 -0.17 1.62
N LEU A 784 67.91 0.35 0.77
CA LEU A 784 67.60 1.78 0.69
C LEU A 784 66.94 2.30 1.97
N CYS A 785 65.98 1.56 2.53
CA CYS A 785 65.37 1.88 3.82
C CYS A 785 66.43 1.98 4.94
N ALA A 786 67.35 1.00 5.01
CA ALA A 786 68.44 1.00 5.98
C ALA A 786 69.43 2.17 5.79
N GLN A 787 69.66 2.62 4.56
CA GLN A 787 70.48 3.82 4.29
C GLN A 787 69.77 5.13 4.70
N GLY A 788 68.46 5.22 4.49
CA GLY A 788 67.66 6.38 4.90
C GLY A 788 67.74 6.63 6.41
N THR A 789 67.66 5.56 7.21
CA THR A 789 67.83 5.61 8.67
C THR A 789 69.23 6.07 9.11
N ARG A 790 70.27 5.83 8.30
CA ARG A 790 71.65 6.30 8.56
C ARG A 790 71.90 7.75 8.12
N LYS A 791 71.10 8.30 7.20
CA LYS A 791 71.26 9.67 6.69
C LYS A 791 70.50 10.73 7.48
N THR A 792 69.52 10.38 8.30
CA THR A 792 68.97 11.30 9.33
C THR A 792 69.99 11.63 10.43
N SER A 793 71.13 10.92 10.50
CA SER A 793 72.32 11.30 11.26
C SER A 793 73.43 11.99 10.45
N SER A 794 73.29 12.15 9.12
CA SER A 794 74.27 12.86 8.29
C SER A 794 73.70 13.26 6.91
N THR A 795 73.54 14.56 6.70
CA THR A 795 73.10 15.23 5.47
C THR A 795 73.93 14.81 4.24
N PHE A 796 73.31 14.24 3.19
CA PHE A 796 73.64 14.41 1.75
C PHE A 796 72.70 13.54 0.88
N GLY A 797 71.81 14.20 0.13
CA GLY A 797 70.83 13.61 -0.80
C GLY A 797 71.31 13.59 -2.26
N GLY A 798 70.67 12.79 -3.13
CA GLY A 798 70.81 12.93 -4.58
C GLY A 798 70.62 11.66 -5.43
N GLU A 799 71.56 10.71 -5.39
CA GLU A 799 71.78 9.83 -6.57
C GLU A 799 71.18 8.41 -6.52
N ALA A 800 70.60 7.95 -5.41
CA ALA A 800 70.20 6.54 -5.28
C ALA A 800 68.87 6.16 -5.97
N LEU A 801 68.04 7.14 -6.35
CA LEU A 801 66.69 6.93 -6.87
C LEU A 801 66.62 6.64 -8.38
N SER A 802 67.72 6.80 -9.12
CA SER A 802 67.77 6.63 -10.59
C SER A 802 68.14 5.22 -11.05
N ARG A 803 68.54 4.32 -10.14
CA ARG A 803 68.95 2.93 -10.44
C ARG A 803 67.91 1.85 -10.08
N LEU A 804 66.72 2.27 -9.63
CA LEU A 804 65.48 1.46 -9.52
C LEU A 804 64.61 1.69 -10.75
#